data_AF-A0A6J4JAR1-F1
#
_entry.id   AF-A0A6J4JAR1-F1
#
_cell.length_a   1.000
_cell.length_b   1.000
_cell.length_c   1.000
_cell.angle_alpha   90.00
_cell.angle_beta   90.00
_cell.angle_gamma   90.00
#
_symmetry.space_group_name_H-M   'P 1'
#
loop_
_entity.id
_entity.type
_entity.pdbx_description
1 polymer ?
#
loop_
_entity_poly.entity_id
_entity_poly.type
_entity_poly.pdbx_seq_one_letter_code
_entity_poly.pdbx_strand_id
1 'polypeptide(L)'
;MKMIRHSLLLPFLLLGAALLRAQSLPAPDPSPNARKLAPALALPGSAKGPRTVRVQVAQTDLFGKWLARHLPAVKITARPGGGDIVVATGLDEAGLQKLLGCPWVRYVDVPNRVAREELAQDRLDLTANKITPVHALYPALSGAGLALSVKEQAFDKRDIDFRGRMLNAAAIPNEYSAHATMMASMAAGGGNSAPSGRGVAWQARLAHASFTELLPDDAAALLAAGISVQNHSYGVGIENYYGIEAHEYDQSTFRNPVLLHVFSSGNAGRDTSKTGPYAGIPGYATLTGQFKMAKNTLSVGAVDRTGGAVGISSRGPAYDGRVKPELAALGEAGTSDAAALVSGISLLVQQAYRDQRGTLPPAALVKAALLNSADDAGRPEVDFETGFGNADALGAVRTVLEGRFFVDSLAQGAERVYTVRVPAGGYRLKGTLVWHDPEAAPNAARALVNDLDLQLRSPATGTRWRPWTLSPFPHPDSLARPARRGEDHLNNAEQVTLTMPAPGVYEFRVRGFRVAAGRQAYSLAYEIEPPFAWVYPVRGTVLTTGTPSPVRWEWPRPDSSARLEYRVIGSEEWLPAGEEDGLPQSPFGWTPPDTAARMQLRLVSETGTFASDTFAVAPALTLREGYRCGEELMLYWSPAPGASGYQLYRLGDQYMEPLLTTTDTLVTLNPGRDSVYYAVAPLFGGTAGPRGNTAVSTRAASACYVVSLLPRQLVTDTVLLDLEVGTTYQLRSVQLERWTNGRFETVQSVSPVNALTMTFADPMPARGVNRYRVRIENVRNEIYYSGEESVFYVRQDQIMVFPNPVRGGQPVNVAGEWGAAPDTYYRLYDHLGKLLFERWETGTLHQIPTHGLRKGIYLLEARTGSAPPAFSRFVVL
;
A
#
# COMPACT_ATOMS: atom_id res chain seq x y z
N MET A 1 -54.44 40.82 33.79
CA MET A 1 -54.97 42.20 33.88
C MET A 1 -54.88 42.82 32.48
N LYS A 2 -56.03 43.22 31.90
CA LYS A 2 -56.26 43.90 30.59
C LYS A 2 -55.77 43.16 29.31
N MET A 3 -56.58 42.41 28.54
CA MET A 3 -57.85 42.68 27.81
C MET A 3 -57.56 43.59 26.58
N ILE A 4 -57.78 43.20 25.30
CA ILE A 4 -59.05 43.24 24.50
C ILE A 4 -58.66 42.79 23.05
N ARG A 5 -59.23 41.72 22.44
CA ARG A 5 -60.47 41.62 21.60
C ARG A 5 -60.31 42.26 20.20
N HIS A 6 -60.75 41.72 19.04
CA HIS A 6 -61.88 40.86 18.64
C HIS A 6 -61.65 40.33 17.19
N SER A 7 -62.00 39.06 16.87
CA SER A 7 -63.24 38.58 16.20
C SER A 7 -63.29 38.91 14.69
N LEU A 8 -63.58 38.01 13.74
CA LEU A 8 -64.81 37.21 13.51
C LEU A 8 -64.50 36.17 12.39
N LEU A 9 -64.79 34.86 12.58
CA LEU A 9 -65.99 34.08 12.16
C LEU A 9 -65.97 33.50 10.71
N LEU A 10 -65.81 32.15 10.67
CA LEU A 10 -66.42 31.03 9.87
C LEU A 10 -67.30 31.32 8.61
N PRO A 11 -67.69 30.33 7.74
CA PRO A 11 -67.41 28.85 7.70
C PRO A 11 -67.24 28.15 6.31
N PHE A 12 -66.90 26.85 6.35
CA PHE A 12 -67.25 25.70 5.45
C PHE A 12 -67.09 25.78 3.91
N LEU A 13 -66.30 24.84 3.32
CA LEU A 13 -66.83 23.66 2.56
C LEU A 13 -65.72 22.72 2.06
N LEU A 14 -66.05 21.42 2.03
CA LEU A 14 -65.27 20.30 1.50
C LEU A 14 -64.92 20.45 0.02
N LEU A 15 -63.71 20.04 -0.39
CA LEU A 15 -63.49 19.37 -1.68
C LEU A 15 -62.25 18.45 -1.63
N GLY A 16 -62.37 17.26 -2.22
CA GLY A 16 -61.48 16.12 -2.07
C GLY A 16 -60.03 16.29 -2.55
N ALA A 17 -59.13 15.61 -1.87
CA ALA A 17 -57.74 15.42 -2.27
C ALA A 17 -57.65 14.35 -3.38
N ALA A 18 -57.48 14.79 -4.62
CA ALA A 18 -56.95 13.95 -5.68
C ALA A 18 -55.42 13.87 -5.53
N LEU A 19 -54.93 12.75 -5.01
CA LEU A 19 -53.51 12.37 -5.06
C LEU A 19 -53.13 12.09 -6.52
N LEU A 20 -52.46 13.05 -7.16
CA LEU A 20 -51.73 12.81 -8.40
C LEU A 20 -50.51 11.93 -8.09
N ARG A 21 -50.64 10.62 -8.34
CA ARG A 21 -49.49 9.73 -8.57
C ARG A 21 -48.75 10.24 -9.80
N ALA A 22 -47.63 10.92 -9.61
CA ALA A 22 -46.64 11.09 -10.65
C ALA A 22 -45.98 9.73 -10.90
N GLN A 23 -46.51 8.95 -11.84
CA GLN A 23 -45.76 7.88 -12.49
C GLN A 23 -44.74 8.57 -13.41
N SER A 24 -43.46 8.53 -13.04
CA SER A 24 -42.41 8.82 -14.01
C SER A 24 -42.49 7.76 -15.10
N LEU A 25 -42.71 8.20 -16.34
CA LEU A 25 -42.61 7.34 -17.51
C LEU A 25 -41.20 6.72 -17.52
N PRO A 26 -41.06 5.40 -17.70
CA PRO A 26 -39.75 4.80 -17.92
C PRO A 26 -39.11 5.46 -19.16
N ALA A 27 -37.79 5.72 -19.09
CA ALA A 27 -37.04 6.14 -20.26
C ALA A 27 -37.31 5.17 -21.42
N PRO A 28 -37.42 5.65 -22.68
CA PRO A 28 -37.67 4.78 -23.82
C PRO A 28 -36.61 3.67 -23.86
N ASP A 29 -37.09 2.44 -24.02
CA ASP A 29 -36.24 1.25 -24.02
C ASP A 29 -35.19 1.39 -25.13
N PRO A 30 -33.88 1.37 -24.83
CA PRO A 30 -32.86 1.59 -25.84
C PRO A 30 -32.98 0.56 -26.96
N SER A 31 -32.78 1.01 -28.21
CA SER A 31 -32.83 0.13 -29.38
C SER A 31 -31.94 -1.11 -29.19
N PRO A 32 -32.27 -2.27 -29.81
CA PRO A 32 -31.47 -3.49 -29.67
C PRO A 32 -29.97 -3.30 -29.95
N ASN A 33 -29.63 -2.38 -30.86
CA ASN A 33 -28.24 -2.03 -31.18
C ASN A 33 -27.58 -1.17 -30.09
N ALA A 34 -28.33 -0.29 -29.42
CA ALA A 34 -27.82 0.52 -28.31
C ALA A 34 -27.46 -0.33 -27.08
N ARG A 35 -28.15 -1.47 -26.86
CA ARG A 35 -27.80 -2.42 -25.79
C ARG A 35 -26.46 -3.12 -26.02
N LYS A 36 -26.04 -3.27 -27.28
CA LYS A 36 -24.76 -3.88 -27.66
C LYS A 36 -23.56 -2.93 -27.54
N LEU A 37 -23.75 -1.68 -27.12
CA LEU A 37 -22.70 -0.67 -27.11
C LEU A 37 -22.41 -0.16 -25.69
N ALA A 38 -21.14 -0.10 -25.30
CA ALA A 38 -20.75 0.49 -24.03
C ALA A 38 -21.20 1.95 -23.89
N PRO A 39 -21.76 2.36 -22.74
CA PRO A 39 -22.23 3.74 -22.52
C PRO A 39 -21.15 4.79 -22.77
N ALA A 40 -19.89 4.47 -22.47
CA ALA A 40 -18.74 5.33 -22.72
C ALA A 40 -18.52 5.65 -24.21
N LEU A 41 -18.95 4.77 -25.12
CA LEU A 41 -18.87 4.95 -26.57
C LEU A 41 -20.08 5.71 -27.15
N ALA A 42 -21.18 5.85 -26.38
CA ALA A 42 -22.40 6.50 -26.83
C ALA A 42 -22.39 8.04 -26.63
N LEU A 43 -21.37 8.60 -25.98
CA LEU A 43 -21.29 10.04 -25.71
C LEU A 43 -21.05 10.87 -26.98
N PRO A 44 -21.91 11.87 -27.28
CA PRO A 44 -21.69 12.77 -28.41
C PRO A 44 -20.40 13.59 -28.23
N GLY A 45 -19.50 13.53 -29.21
CA GLY A 45 -18.22 14.25 -29.21
C GLY A 45 -16.98 13.42 -28.92
N SER A 46 -17.11 12.11 -28.69
CA SER A 46 -15.96 11.21 -28.53
C SER A 46 -15.28 10.93 -29.89
N ALA A 47 -14.13 11.56 -30.12
CA ALA A 47 -13.18 11.36 -31.22
C ALA A 47 -13.71 11.59 -32.67
N LYS A 48 -13.22 12.66 -33.32
CA LYS A 48 -13.17 12.80 -34.79
C LYS A 48 -11.99 11.97 -35.31
N GLY A 49 -12.20 10.68 -35.60
CA GLY A 49 -11.18 9.80 -36.18
C GLY A 49 -11.49 8.30 -36.06
N PRO A 50 -10.73 7.43 -36.74
CA PRO A 50 -10.89 5.99 -36.64
C PRO A 50 -10.64 5.49 -35.21
N ARG A 51 -11.61 4.73 -34.68
CA ARG A 51 -11.63 4.20 -33.31
C ARG A 51 -11.10 2.77 -33.25
N THR A 52 -10.63 2.40 -32.07
CA THR A 52 -10.33 1.03 -31.68
C THR A 52 -11.35 0.61 -30.63
N VAL A 53 -11.90 -0.60 -30.75
CA VAL A 53 -12.90 -1.16 -29.81
C VAL A 53 -12.62 -2.63 -29.55
N ARG A 54 -13.11 -3.15 -28.42
CA ARG A 54 -13.20 -4.59 -28.18
C ARG A 54 -14.58 -5.07 -28.58
N VAL A 55 -14.64 -6.23 -29.21
CA VAL A 55 -15.89 -6.81 -29.72
C VAL A 55 -16.02 -8.22 -29.19
N GLN A 56 -17.06 -8.47 -28.41
CA GLN A 56 -17.48 -9.82 -28.05
C GLN A 56 -18.36 -10.38 -29.17
N VAL A 57 -18.02 -11.57 -29.67
CA VAL A 57 -18.61 -12.19 -30.85
C VAL A 57 -19.06 -13.61 -30.55
N ALA A 58 -20.25 -13.99 -31.02
CA ALA A 58 -20.77 -15.34 -30.79
C ALA A 58 -20.01 -16.43 -31.59
N GLN A 59 -19.47 -16.06 -32.77
CA GLN A 59 -18.75 -16.97 -33.67
C GLN A 59 -17.64 -16.20 -34.41
N THR A 60 -16.40 -16.35 -33.93
CA THR A 60 -15.25 -15.58 -34.42
C THR A 60 -14.99 -15.78 -35.92
N ASP A 61 -15.12 -17.00 -36.43
CA ASP A 61 -14.90 -17.31 -37.85
C ASP A 61 -15.94 -16.66 -38.77
N LEU A 62 -17.23 -16.76 -38.42
CA LEU A 62 -18.30 -16.13 -39.19
C LEU A 62 -18.27 -14.61 -39.08
N PHE A 63 -17.91 -14.09 -37.92
CA PHE A 63 -17.67 -12.67 -37.72
C PHE A 63 -16.53 -12.16 -38.60
N GLY A 64 -15.40 -12.87 -38.65
CA GLY A 64 -14.25 -12.51 -39.50
C GLY A 64 -14.63 -12.45 -40.99
N LYS A 65 -15.37 -13.46 -41.48
CA LYS A 65 -15.90 -13.47 -42.86
C LYS A 65 -16.87 -12.32 -43.12
N TRP A 66 -17.74 -12.02 -42.16
CA TRP A 66 -18.68 -10.90 -42.26
C TRP A 66 -17.95 -9.56 -42.31
N LEU A 67 -16.93 -9.37 -41.44
CA LEU A 67 -16.18 -8.13 -41.35
C LEU A 67 -15.39 -7.87 -42.65
N ALA A 68 -14.69 -8.87 -43.18
CA ALA A 68 -13.96 -8.75 -44.44
C ALA A 68 -14.85 -8.32 -45.61
N ARG A 69 -16.14 -8.68 -45.60
CA ARG A 69 -17.10 -8.30 -46.64
C ARG A 69 -17.71 -6.91 -46.43
N HIS A 70 -18.02 -6.53 -45.18
CA HIS A 70 -18.82 -5.33 -44.91
C HIS A 70 -18.03 -4.13 -44.39
N LEU A 71 -16.85 -4.38 -43.82
CA LEU A 71 -15.93 -3.42 -43.20
C LEU A 71 -14.45 -3.78 -43.52
N PRO A 72 -14.05 -3.84 -44.81
CA PRO A 72 -12.73 -4.34 -45.23
C PRO A 72 -11.54 -3.50 -44.75
N ALA A 73 -11.77 -2.23 -44.38
CA ALA A 73 -10.74 -1.34 -43.85
C ALA A 73 -10.45 -1.58 -42.35
N VAL A 74 -11.33 -2.29 -41.64
CA VAL A 74 -11.20 -2.56 -40.20
C VAL A 74 -10.29 -3.76 -40.00
N LYS A 75 -9.22 -3.59 -39.21
CA LYS A 75 -8.30 -4.69 -38.88
C LYS A 75 -8.73 -5.33 -37.57
N ILE A 76 -8.79 -6.66 -37.55
CA ILE A 76 -9.00 -7.44 -36.33
C ILE A 76 -7.67 -8.01 -35.85
N THR A 77 -7.43 -7.88 -34.55
CA THR A 77 -6.40 -8.64 -33.84
C THR A 77 -7.08 -9.59 -32.86
N ALA A 78 -6.74 -10.87 -32.93
CA ALA A 78 -7.19 -11.86 -31.95
C ALA A 78 -6.45 -11.67 -30.62
N ARG A 79 -7.13 -11.97 -29.50
CA ARG A 79 -6.53 -11.90 -28.17
C ARG A 79 -5.50 -13.03 -27.97
N PRO A 80 -4.34 -12.76 -27.33
CA PRO A 80 -3.48 -13.80 -26.80
C PRO A 80 -4.25 -14.64 -25.75
N GLY A 81 -4.34 -15.96 -25.94
CA GLY A 81 -5.15 -16.87 -25.10
C GLY A 81 -6.43 -17.41 -25.77
N GLY A 82 -6.81 -16.86 -26.93
CA GLY A 82 -8.01 -17.28 -27.65
C GLY A 82 -9.32 -16.87 -26.95
N GLY A 83 -10.44 -16.91 -27.66
CA GLY A 83 -11.75 -16.61 -27.09
C GLY A 83 -12.72 -15.94 -28.06
N ASP A 84 -13.85 -15.52 -27.50
CA ASP A 84 -14.96 -14.88 -28.21
C ASP A 84 -14.83 -13.34 -28.23
N ILE A 85 -13.65 -12.80 -27.89
CA ILE A 85 -13.36 -11.36 -27.86
C ILE A 85 -12.25 -11.04 -28.87
N VAL A 86 -12.46 -10.01 -29.68
CA VAL A 86 -11.49 -9.51 -30.67
C VAL A 86 -11.30 -7.99 -30.57
N VAL A 87 -10.13 -7.49 -30.97
CA VAL A 87 -9.86 -6.04 -31.05
C VAL A 87 -10.05 -5.57 -32.49
N ALA A 88 -10.98 -4.65 -32.72
CA ALA A 88 -11.22 -4.05 -34.03
C ALA A 88 -10.65 -2.62 -34.07
N THR A 89 -9.79 -2.34 -35.05
CA THR A 89 -9.11 -1.03 -35.22
C THR A 89 -9.50 -0.41 -36.57
N GLY A 90 -9.60 0.91 -36.62
CA GLY A 90 -9.92 1.63 -37.86
C GLY A 90 -11.42 1.88 -38.09
N LEU A 91 -12.25 1.83 -37.05
CA LEU A 91 -13.70 2.02 -37.14
C LEU A 91 -14.08 3.50 -37.11
N ASP A 92 -14.68 4.01 -38.18
CA ASP A 92 -15.41 5.29 -38.14
C ASP A 92 -16.83 5.12 -37.57
N GLU A 93 -17.57 6.21 -37.41
CA GLU A 93 -18.92 6.17 -36.82
C GLU A 93 -19.89 5.33 -37.68
N ALA A 94 -19.81 5.42 -39.01
CA ALA A 94 -20.62 4.59 -39.90
C ALA A 94 -20.27 3.10 -39.78
N GLY A 95 -18.97 2.78 -39.67
CA GLY A 95 -18.47 1.44 -39.44
C GLY A 95 -18.92 0.86 -38.11
N LEU A 96 -18.94 1.66 -37.04
CA LEU A 96 -19.47 1.27 -35.74
C LEU A 96 -20.96 0.93 -35.81
N GLN A 97 -21.78 1.75 -36.46
CA GLN A 97 -23.21 1.44 -36.62
C GLN A 97 -23.42 0.15 -37.42
N LYS A 98 -22.62 -0.08 -38.46
CA LYS A 98 -22.67 -1.31 -39.26
C LYS A 98 -22.25 -2.53 -38.45
N LEU A 99 -21.22 -2.39 -37.61
CA LEU A 99 -20.73 -3.42 -36.69
C LEU A 99 -21.82 -3.84 -35.68
N LEU A 100 -22.55 -2.88 -35.10
CA LEU A 100 -23.64 -3.16 -34.16
C LEU A 100 -24.79 -3.95 -34.81
N GLY A 101 -25.02 -3.75 -36.11
CA GLY A 101 -25.98 -4.52 -36.90
C GLY A 101 -25.55 -5.95 -37.25
N CYS A 102 -24.31 -6.35 -36.95
CA CYS A 102 -23.84 -7.71 -37.20
C CYS A 102 -24.55 -8.72 -36.27
N PRO A 103 -25.11 -9.82 -36.81
CA PRO A 103 -25.79 -10.82 -35.99
C PRO A 103 -24.85 -11.58 -35.05
N TRP A 104 -23.56 -11.63 -35.38
CA TRP A 104 -22.54 -12.32 -34.57
C TRP A 104 -21.95 -11.44 -33.48
N VAL A 105 -22.18 -10.12 -33.50
CA VAL A 105 -21.71 -9.21 -32.45
C VAL A 105 -22.66 -9.28 -31.26
N ARG A 106 -22.13 -9.69 -30.12
CA ARG A 106 -22.82 -9.68 -28.83
C ARG A 106 -22.70 -8.33 -28.14
N TYR A 107 -21.48 -7.78 -28.13
CA TYR A 107 -21.21 -6.52 -27.45
C TYR A 107 -19.98 -5.80 -28.02
N VAL A 108 -19.98 -4.48 -27.97
CA VAL A 108 -18.88 -3.59 -28.37
C VAL A 108 -18.53 -2.70 -27.19
N ASP A 109 -17.28 -2.84 -26.73
CA ASP A 109 -16.75 -2.18 -25.55
C ASP A 109 -15.57 -1.27 -25.89
N VAL A 110 -15.21 -0.40 -24.96
CA VAL A 110 -14.01 0.44 -25.06
C VAL A 110 -12.75 -0.41 -25.23
N PRO A 111 -11.71 0.11 -25.92
CA PRO A 111 -10.43 -0.57 -26.04
C PRO A 111 -9.70 -0.60 -24.69
N ASN A 112 -8.53 -1.24 -24.62
CA ASN A 112 -7.71 -1.17 -23.41
C ASN A 112 -7.39 0.30 -23.08
N ARG A 113 -7.63 0.66 -21.83
CA ARG A 113 -7.32 1.99 -21.29
C ARG A 113 -5.96 1.92 -20.60
N VAL A 114 -5.30 3.06 -20.50
CA VAL A 114 -4.08 3.17 -19.69
C VAL A 114 -4.52 3.12 -18.22
N ALA A 115 -4.27 1.98 -17.58
CA ALA A 115 -4.40 1.88 -16.13
C ALA A 115 -3.38 2.78 -15.45
N ARG A 116 -3.78 3.31 -14.30
CA ARG A 116 -2.92 4.07 -13.41
C ARG A 116 -2.93 3.41 -12.05
N GLU A 117 -1.77 3.44 -11.42
CA GLU A 117 -1.60 3.13 -10.02
C GLU A 117 -2.48 4.07 -9.20
N GLU A 118 -3.08 3.58 -8.13
CA GLU A 118 -3.71 4.47 -7.17
C GLU A 118 -2.61 4.98 -6.18
N LEU A 119 -2.98 5.71 -5.13
CA LEU A 119 -2.01 6.32 -4.19
C LEU A 119 -1.61 5.36 -3.06
N ALA A 120 -0.38 5.50 -2.51
CA ALA A 120 0.18 4.65 -1.44
C ALA A 120 1.02 5.45 -0.39
N GLN A 121 1.31 4.86 0.79
CA GLN A 121 2.13 5.45 1.87
C GLN A 121 3.18 4.48 2.48
N ASP A 122 4.22 5.05 3.10
CA ASP A 122 5.32 4.34 3.78
C ASP A 122 5.05 3.89 5.24
N ARG A 123 3.89 4.18 5.85
CA ARG A 123 3.66 3.90 7.29
C ARG A 123 2.47 2.97 7.54
N LEU A 124 2.78 1.67 7.66
CA LEU A 124 1.82 0.61 7.86
C LEU A 124 1.52 0.33 9.34
N ASP A 125 0.28 0.54 9.77
CA ASP A 125 -0.22 0.06 11.07
C ASP A 125 -1.04 -1.23 10.89
N LEU A 126 -0.35 -2.38 10.93
CA LEU A 126 -0.98 -3.70 10.82
C LEU A 126 -1.96 -4.03 11.97
N THR A 127 -1.99 -3.25 13.05
CA THR A 127 -2.96 -3.46 14.14
C THR A 127 -4.35 -2.95 13.77
N ALA A 128 -4.48 -1.99 12.84
CA ALA A 128 -5.76 -1.42 12.42
C ALA A 128 -6.70 -2.44 11.73
N ASN A 129 -6.13 -3.49 11.11
CA ASN A 129 -6.88 -4.60 10.53
C ASN A 129 -6.66 -5.93 11.27
N LYS A 130 -6.21 -5.84 12.53
CA LYS A 130 -5.95 -6.99 13.43
C LYS A 130 -4.97 -8.03 12.84
N ILE A 131 -4.05 -7.62 11.98
CA ILE A 131 -3.03 -8.48 11.34
C ILE A 131 -1.91 -8.85 12.31
N THR A 132 -1.38 -7.87 13.07
CA THR A 132 -0.34 -8.14 14.08
C THR A 132 -0.79 -9.17 15.13
N PRO A 133 -2.04 -9.12 15.65
CA PRO A 133 -2.58 -10.20 16.47
C PRO A 133 -2.56 -11.58 15.80
N VAL A 134 -2.83 -11.70 14.50
CA VAL A 134 -2.73 -12.99 13.78
C VAL A 134 -1.29 -13.50 13.80
N HIS A 135 -0.31 -12.65 13.48
CA HIS A 135 1.11 -13.04 13.52
C HIS A 135 1.58 -13.49 14.91
N ALA A 136 1.06 -12.87 15.97
CA ALA A 136 1.42 -13.19 17.34
C ALA A 136 0.74 -14.46 17.87
N LEU A 137 -0.57 -14.61 17.64
CA LEU A 137 -1.36 -15.72 18.16
C LEU A 137 -1.24 -17.00 17.32
N TYR A 138 -1.03 -16.84 16.01
CA TYR A 138 -0.93 -17.93 15.03
C TYR A 138 0.33 -17.77 14.15
N PRO A 139 1.55 -17.85 14.71
CA PRO A 139 2.79 -17.55 13.97
C PRO A 139 3.05 -18.46 12.77
N ALA A 140 2.40 -19.62 12.69
CA ALA A 140 2.44 -20.51 11.53
C ALA A 140 1.60 -20.01 10.34
N LEU A 141 0.63 -19.11 10.58
CA LEU A 141 -0.17 -18.46 9.54
C LEU A 141 0.59 -17.24 9.01
N SER A 142 1.31 -17.46 7.94
CA SER A 142 2.30 -16.55 7.37
C SER A 142 2.22 -16.43 5.85
N GLY A 143 1.29 -17.15 5.21
CA GLY A 143 1.23 -17.34 3.76
C GLY A 143 2.12 -18.46 3.23
N ALA A 144 2.79 -19.22 4.11
CA ALA A 144 3.72 -20.27 3.71
C ALA A 144 3.07 -21.30 2.77
N GLY A 145 3.78 -21.62 1.68
CA GLY A 145 3.33 -22.58 0.67
C GLY A 145 2.21 -22.06 -0.25
N LEU A 146 1.84 -20.77 -0.17
CA LEU A 146 0.93 -20.12 -1.11
C LEU A 146 1.66 -19.04 -1.92
N ALA A 147 1.05 -18.59 -3.01
CA ALA A 147 1.53 -17.46 -3.80
C ALA A 147 0.42 -16.42 -4.04
N LEU A 148 0.85 -15.17 -4.14
CA LEU A 148 0.02 -14.03 -4.55
C LEU A 148 0.60 -13.39 -5.81
N SER A 149 -0.26 -13.02 -6.75
CA SER A 149 0.11 -12.21 -7.91
C SER A 149 -0.23 -10.75 -7.66
N VAL A 150 0.70 -9.85 -7.96
CA VAL A 150 0.46 -8.41 -8.07
C VAL A 150 0.32 -8.06 -9.54
N LYS A 151 -0.90 -7.76 -9.98
CA LYS A 151 -1.17 -7.36 -11.36
C LYS A 151 -1.06 -5.85 -11.50
N GLU A 152 0.10 -5.35 -11.91
CA GLU A 152 0.44 -3.93 -11.95
C GLU A 152 1.62 -3.66 -12.90
N GLN A 153 2.30 -2.52 -12.77
CA GLN A 153 3.70 -2.38 -13.15
C GLN A 153 4.59 -3.34 -12.33
N ALA A 154 5.83 -3.53 -12.74
CA ALA A 154 6.75 -4.41 -12.02
C ALA A 154 7.17 -3.79 -10.68
N PHE A 155 7.33 -4.62 -9.63
CA PHE A 155 7.97 -4.25 -8.38
C PHE A 155 9.49 -4.41 -8.45
N ASP A 156 10.25 -3.77 -7.55
CA ASP A 156 11.71 -3.91 -7.53
C ASP A 156 12.12 -5.32 -7.10
N LYS A 157 12.52 -6.14 -8.08
CA LYS A 157 13.02 -7.50 -7.82
C LYS A 157 14.31 -7.58 -7.01
N ARG A 158 14.97 -6.45 -6.73
CA ARG A 158 16.18 -6.36 -5.89
C ARG A 158 15.85 -6.05 -4.43
N ASP A 159 14.58 -5.74 -4.12
CA ASP A 159 14.16 -5.52 -2.75
C ASP A 159 14.40 -6.79 -1.93
N ILE A 160 15.19 -6.64 -0.86
CA ILE A 160 15.57 -7.75 0.01
C ILE A 160 14.37 -8.31 0.76
N ASP A 161 13.26 -7.58 0.87
CA ASP A 161 12.02 -8.09 1.43
C ASP A 161 11.39 -9.17 0.56
N PHE A 162 11.71 -9.27 -0.74
CA PHE A 162 11.21 -10.32 -1.64
C PHE A 162 12.21 -11.47 -1.89
N ARG A 163 13.40 -11.40 -1.27
CA ARG A 163 14.52 -12.30 -1.52
C ARG A 163 14.09 -13.76 -1.45
N GLY A 164 14.42 -14.53 -2.50
CA GLY A 164 14.16 -15.96 -2.59
C GLY A 164 12.68 -16.37 -2.69
N ARG A 165 11.74 -15.42 -2.86
CA ARG A 165 10.28 -15.70 -2.86
C ARG A 165 9.53 -15.27 -4.12
N MET A 166 10.23 -14.66 -5.08
CA MET A 166 9.64 -14.27 -6.35
C MET A 166 9.46 -15.47 -7.30
N LEU A 167 8.27 -15.59 -7.90
CA LEU A 167 7.98 -16.51 -9.00
C LEU A 167 8.56 -15.94 -10.29
N ASN A 168 9.30 -16.76 -11.05
CA ASN A 168 9.89 -16.38 -12.33
C ASN A 168 10.65 -15.04 -12.29
N ALA A 169 11.46 -14.81 -11.26
CA ALA A 169 12.16 -13.54 -11.00
C ALA A 169 12.94 -12.99 -12.22
N ALA A 170 13.48 -13.88 -13.06
CA ALA A 170 14.20 -13.51 -14.28
C ALA A 170 13.30 -12.82 -15.33
N ALA A 171 11.99 -13.14 -15.33
CA ALA A 171 11.01 -12.55 -16.24
C ALA A 171 10.47 -11.20 -15.75
N ILE A 172 10.77 -10.81 -14.51
CA ILE A 172 10.34 -9.50 -13.96
C ILE A 172 11.25 -8.40 -14.56
N PRO A 173 10.67 -7.35 -15.17
CA PRO A 173 11.43 -6.22 -15.71
C PRO A 173 12.36 -5.55 -14.69
N ASN A 174 13.42 -4.89 -15.17
CA ASN A 174 14.29 -4.07 -14.32
C ASN A 174 13.71 -2.67 -14.04
N GLU A 175 12.88 -2.17 -14.95
CA GLU A 175 12.08 -0.98 -14.72
C GLU A 175 10.94 -1.36 -13.76
N TYR A 176 10.80 -0.62 -12.69
CA TYR A 176 9.84 -0.91 -11.63
C TYR A 176 9.14 0.36 -11.16
N SER A 177 8.05 0.16 -10.45
CA SER A 177 7.32 1.19 -9.74
C SER A 177 7.49 1.06 -8.23
N ALA A 178 7.65 2.20 -7.56
CA ALA A 178 7.59 2.28 -6.11
C ALA A 178 6.22 1.85 -5.58
N HIS A 179 5.14 2.15 -6.30
CA HIS A 179 3.79 1.76 -5.93
C HIS A 179 3.63 0.23 -5.95
N ALA A 180 3.99 -0.43 -7.06
CA ALA A 180 3.95 -1.89 -7.16
C ALA A 180 4.82 -2.58 -6.09
N THR A 181 5.98 -1.99 -5.77
CA THR A 181 6.86 -2.46 -4.71
C THR A 181 6.18 -2.36 -3.35
N MET A 182 5.50 -1.25 -3.05
CA MET A 182 4.72 -1.10 -1.82
C MET A 182 3.58 -2.13 -1.74
N MET A 183 2.83 -2.35 -2.83
CA MET A 183 1.74 -3.34 -2.85
C MET A 183 2.24 -4.75 -2.53
N ALA A 184 3.36 -5.15 -3.16
CA ALA A 184 4.00 -6.43 -2.91
C ALA A 184 4.52 -6.52 -1.46
N SER A 185 5.11 -5.45 -0.92
CA SER A 185 5.63 -5.38 0.46
C SER A 185 4.51 -5.44 1.50
N MET A 186 3.41 -4.71 1.32
CA MET A 186 2.26 -4.76 2.23
C MET A 186 1.60 -6.14 2.22
N ALA A 187 1.42 -6.74 1.05
CA ALA A 187 0.78 -8.05 0.93
C ALA A 187 1.68 -9.19 1.47
N ALA A 188 2.98 -9.20 1.13
CA ALA A 188 3.87 -10.33 1.41
C ALA A 188 5.35 -9.97 1.61
N GLY A 189 5.69 -8.74 2.01
CA GLY A 189 7.06 -8.33 2.37
C GLY A 189 7.64 -9.19 3.50
N GLY A 190 8.92 -9.54 3.41
CA GLY A 190 9.57 -10.46 4.36
C GLY A 190 9.99 -9.80 5.67
N GLY A 191 9.96 -8.46 5.72
CA GLY A 191 10.50 -7.68 6.82
C GLY A 191 11.99 -7.93 7.02
N ASN A 192 12.75 -8.08 5.94
CA ASN A 192 14.21 -8.21 5.94
C ASN A 192 14.90 -6.85 6.03
N SER A 193 14.36 -5.81 5.42
CA SER A 193 14.83 -4.43 5.50
C SER A 193 14.65 -3.84 6.90
N ALA A 194 13.44 -3.97 7.44
CA ALA A 194 13.03 -3.53 8.76
C ALA A 194 11.85 -4.39 9.25
N PRO A 195 11.59 -4.49 10.57
CA PRO A 195 10.39 -5.15 11.07
C PRO A 195 9.09 -4.58 10.49
N SER A 196 9.07 -3.27 10.19
CA SER A 196 7.93 -2.59 9.55
C SER A 196 7.73 -2.97 8.08
N GLY A 197 8.72 -3.56 7.41
CA GLY A 197 8.61 -4.09 6.05
C GLY A 197 7.99 -5.49 5.99
N ARG A 198 7.54 -6.03 7.12
CA ARG A 198 6.84 -7.32 7.17
C ARG A 198 5.40 -7.13 6.68
N GLY A 199 5.06 -7.76 5.56
CA GLY A 199 3.70 -7.79 5.02
C GLY A 199 2.78 -8.76 5.76
N VAL A 200 1.52 -8.80 5.32
CA VAL A 200 0.49 -9.65 5.93
C VAL A 200 0.82 -11.13 5.81
N ALA A 201 1.10 -11.60 4.59
CA ALA A 201 1.47 -12.97 4.27
C ALA A 201 2.98 -13.06 3.99
N TRP A 202 3.79 -12.70 4.99
CA TRP A 202 5.24 -12.49 4.88
C TRP A 202 6.07 -13.70 4.41
N GLN A 203 5.50 -14.91 4.38
CA GLN A 203 6.11 -16.11 3.79
C GLN A 203 5.51 -16.57 2.47
N ALA A 204 4.52 -15.87 1.92
CA ALA A 204 3.97 -16.17 0.61
C ALA A 204 4.99 -15.91 -0.51
N ARG A 205 4.84 -16.62 -1.63
CA ARG A 205 5.58 -16.32 -2.86
C ARG A 205 4.89 -15.18 -3.61
N LEU A 206 5.65 -14.41 -4.38
CA LEU A 206 5.17 -13.23 -5.12
C LEU A 206 5.32 -13.42 -6.63
N ALA A 207 4.25 -13.21 -7.37
CA ALA A 207 4.25 -13.16 -8.83
C ALA A 207 3.99 -11.74 -9.32
N HIS A 208 4.63 -11.36 -10.41
CA HIS A 208 4.28 -10.15 -11.17
C HIS A 208 3.39 -10.54 -12.36
N ALA A 209 2.33 -9.77 -12.58
CA ALA A 209 1.56 -9.77 -13.81
C ALA A 209 1.40 -8.34 -14.32
N SER A 210 1.45 -8.12 -15.64
CA SER A 210 1.26 -6.79 -16.21
C SER A 210 -0.21 -6.43 -16.33
N PHE A 211 -0.58 -5.21 -15.96
CA PHE A 211 -1.92 -4.64 -16.19
C PHE A 211 -2.11 -3.98 -17.58
N THR A 212 -1.21 -4.23 -18.54
CA THR A 212 -1.38 -3.72 -19.93
C THR A 212 -2.63 -4.31 -20.58
N GLU A 213 -2.98 -5.53 -20.20
CA GLU A 213 -4.29 -6.15 -20.46
C GLU A 213 -5.11 -6.16 -19.17
N LEU A 214 -6.32 -5.60 -19.23
CA LEU A 214 -7.18 -5.40 -18.06
C LEU A 214 -8.12 -6.59 -17.83
N LEU A 215 -8.31 -7.45 -18.82
CA LEU A 215 -9.00 -8.73 -18.67
C LEU A 215 -8.29 -9.64 -17.65
N PRO A 216 -8.99 -10.62 -17.04
CA PRO A 216 -8.35 -11.59 -16.16
C PRO A 216 -7.22 -12.34 -16.90
N ASP A 217 -6.15 -12.64 -16.15
CA ASP A 217 -5.10 -13.54 -16.63
C ASP A 217 -5.62 -14.98 -16.72
N ASP A 218 -4.84 -15.86 -17.36
CA ASP A 218 -5.20 -17.27 -17.47
C ASP A 218 -5.22 -17.94 -16.09
N ALA A 219 -6.44 -18.27 -15.63
CA ALA A 219 -6.64 -18.82 -14.30
C ALA A 219 -5.95 -20.18 -14.10
N ALA A 220 -5.85 -21.01 -15.15
CA ALA A 220 -5.16 -22.29 -15.07
C ALA A 220 -3.66 -22.10 -14.84
N ALA A 221 -3.03 -21.15 -15.52
CA ALA A 221 -1.64 -20.77 -15.33
C ALA A 221 -1.38 -20.19 -13.93
N LEU A 222 -2.26 -19.31 -13.44
CA LEU A 222 -2.18 -18.77 -12.08
C LEU A 222 -2.22 -19.91 -11.05
N LEU A 223 -3.23 -20.78 -11.12
CA LEU A 223 -3.40 -21.88 -10.18
C LEU A 223 -2.26 -22.91 -10.27
N ALA A 224 -1.76 -23.20 -11.47
CA ALA A 224 -0.60 -24.08 -11.66
C ALA A 224 0.69 -23.51 -11.04
N ALA A 225 0.82 -22.18 -10.99
CA ALA A 225 1.89 -21.48 -10.29
C ALA A 225 1.67 -21.37 -8.77
N GLY A 226 0.57 -21.93 -8.24
CA GLY A 226 0.19 -21.85 -6.83
C GLY A 226 -0.43 -20.52 -6.41
N ILE A 227 -0.85 -19.70 -7.38
CA ILE A 227 -1.46 -18.38 -7.13
C ILE A 227 -2.97 -18.56 -6.95
N SER A 228 -3.46 -18.28 -5.74
CA SER A 228 -4.88 -18.36 -5.40
C SER A 228 -5.50 -17.00 -5.06
N VAL A 229 -4.67 -15.95 -4.97
CA VAL A 229 -5.10 -14.56 -4.80
C VAL A 229 -4.34 -13.68 -5.80
N GLN A 230 -5.06 -12.83 -6.53
CA GLN A 230 -4.48 -11.81 -7.39
C GLN A 230 -4.92 -10.43 -6.90
N ASN A 231 -3.94 -9.58 -6.58
CA ASN A 231 -4.12 -8.19 -6.19
C ASN A 231 -4.16 -7.29 -7.43
N HIS A 232 -5.10 -6.33 -7.43
CA HIS A 232 -5.31 -5.35 -8.49
C HIS A 232 -5.46 -3.94 -7.90
N SER A 233 -4.34 -3.27 -7.67
CA SER A 233 -4.25 -1.93 -7.06
C SER A 233 -4.21 -0.79 -8.09
N TYR A 234 -5.02 -0.90 -9.14
CA TYR A 234 -5.07 0.07 -10.25
C TYR A 234 -6.49 0.46 -10.63
N GLY A 235 -6.62 1.54 -11.39
CA GLY A 235 -7.89 2.05 -11.88
C GLY A 235 -7.79 2.69 -13.26
N VAL A 236 -8.96 2.99 -13.81
CA VAL A 236 -9.13 3.86 -15.00
C VAL A 236 -10.06 5.02 -14.63
N GLY A 237 -10.79 5.61 -15.58
CA GLY A 237 -11.85 6.58 -15.24
C GLY A 237 -13.05 5.93 -14.53
N ILE A 238 -13.94 6.76 -13.97
CA ILE A 238 -15.24 6.28 -13.46
C ILE A 238 -16.06 5.69 -14.61
N GLU A 239 -16.48 4.43 -14.47
CA GLU A 239 -17.26 3.70 -15.47
C GLU A 239 -18.44 3.00 -14.79
N ASN A 240 -19.67 3.48 -15.05
CA ASN A 240 -20.89 3.02 -14.40
C ASN A 240 -21.73 2.07 -15.28
N TYR A 241 -21.16 0.91 -15.59
CA TYR A 241 -21.83 -0.18 -16.32
C TYR A 241 -21.10 -1.52 -16.13
N TYR A 242 -21.82 -2.63 -16.30
CA TYR A 242 -21.23 -3.97 -16.38
C TYR A 242 -20.71 -4.23 -17.79
N GLY A 243 -19.40 -4.13 -18.01
CA GLY A 243 -18.78 -4.33 -19.33
C GLY A 243 -18.15 -5.72 -19.50
N ILE A 244 -17.34 -5.87 -20.54
CA ILE A 244 -16.67 -7.16 -20.86
C ILE A 244 -15.72 -7.61 -19.74
N GLU A 245 -14.99 -6.70 -19.09
CA GLU A 245 -14.04 -7.08 -18.03
C GLU A 245 -14.78 -7.58 -16.80
N ALA A 246 -15.87 -6.92 -16.38
CA ALA A 246 -16.71 -7.39 -15.28
C ALA A 246 -17.24 -8.81 -15.54
N HIS A 247 -17.73 -9.04 -16.76
CA HIS A 247 -18.19 -10.34 -17.25
C HIS A 247 -17.09 -11.40 -17.14
N GLU A 248 -15.89 -11.11 -17.64
CA GLU A 248 -14.79 -12.06 -17.68
C GLU A 248 -14.22 -12.36 -16.27
N TYR A 249 -14.14 -11.37 -15.38
CA TYR A 249 -13.75 -11.60 -13.99
C TYR A 249 -14.78 -12.43 -13.22
N ASP A 250 -16.09 -12.20 -13.44
CA ASP A 250 -17.14 -13.05 -12.87
C ASP A 250 -17.02 -14.49 -13.37
N GLN A 251 -16.84 -14.68 -14.68
CA GLN A 251 -16.69 -15.99 -15.31
C GLN A 251 -15.43 -16.72 -14.81
N SER A 252 -14.28 -16.02 -14.75
CA SER A 252 -13.02 -16.57 -14.24
C SER A 252 -13.20 -17.12 -12.82
N THR A 253 -13.79 -16.31 -11.95
CA THR A 253 -13.97 -16.62 -10.52
C THR A 253 -15.04 -17.69 -10.29
N PHE A 254 -16.08 -17.72 -11.14
CA PHE A 254 -17.13 -18.76 -11.11
C PHE A 254 -16.59 -20.13 -11.54
N ARG A 255 -15.77 -20.17 -12.61
CA ARG A 255 -15.16 -21.42 -13.12
C ARG A 255 -13.99 -21.90 -12.27
N ASN A 256 -13.31 -21.01 -11.56
CA ASN A 256 -12.14 -21.31 -10.74
C ASN A 256 -12.43 -20.91 -9.28
N PRO A 257 -13.23 -21.72 -8.55
CA PRO A 257 -13.85 -21.30 -7.29
C PRO A 257 -12.87 -21.03 -6.16
N VAL A 258 -11.58 -21.36 -6.29
CA VAL A 258 -10.53 -21.09 -5.28
C VAL A 258 -9.75 -19.79 -5.55
N LEU A 259 -9.88 -19.20 -6.75
CA LEU A 259 -9.19 -17.98 -7.14
C LEU A 259 -9.98 -16.76 -6.65
N LEU A 260 -9.32 -15.86 -5.93
CA LEU A 260 -9.90 -14.59 -5.50
C LEU A 260 -9.15 -13.42 -6.15
N HIS A 261 -9.89 -12.58 -6.87
CA HIS A 261 -9.39 -11.28 -7.34
C HIS A 261 -9.79 -10.18 -6.36
N VAL A 262 -8.80 -9.44 -5.86
CA VAL A 262 -8.99 -8.33 -4.91
C VAL A 262 -8.62 -7.02 -5.59
N PHE A 263 -9.61 -6.13 -5.74
CA PHE A 263 -9.47 -4.84 -6.41
C PHE A 263 -9.51 -3.70 -5.39
N SER A 264 -8.67 -2.68 -5.58
CA SER A 264 -8.91 -1.37 -4.97
C SER A 264 -10.23 -0.79 -5.52
N SER A 265 -11.00 -0.04 -4.72
CA SER A 265 -12.24 0.58 -5.21
C SER A 265 -11.96 1.78 -6.14
N GLY A 266 -10.83 2.44 -5.96
CA GLY A 266 -10.41 3.65 -6.67
C GLY A 266 -10.25 4.85 -5.74
N ASN A 267 -9.59 5.91 -6.20
CA ASN A 267 -9.39 7.14 -5.42
C ASN A 267 -10.22 8.34 -5.93
N ALA A 268 -11.36 8.06 -6.56
CA ALA A 268 -12.25 9.06 -7.14
C ALA A 268 -13.46 9.39 -6.23
N GLY A 269 -13.36 9.17 -4.91
CA GLY A 269 -14.44 9.35 -3.93
C GLY A 269 -15.09 10.73 -3.90
N ARG A 270 -14.40 11.77 -4.39
CA ARG A 270 -14.88 13.16 -4.47
C ARG A 270 -15.38 13.56 -5.85
N ASP A 271 -15.22 12.69 -6.84
CA ASP A 271 -15.56 12.97 -8.22
C ASP A 271 -17.04 12.68 -8.50
N THR A 272 -17.48 13.03 -9.70
CA THR A 272 -18.85 12.83 -10.16
C THR A 272 -18.84 12.00 -11.45
N SER A 273 -19.61 10.92 -11.48
CA SER A 273 -19.78 10.15 -12.70
C SER A 273 -20.42 11.00 -13.80
N LYS A 274 -19.92 10.85 -15.03
CA LYS A 274 -20.49 11.48 -16.23
C LYS A 274 -21.46 10.59 -16.99
N THR A 275 -21.53 9.30 -16.66
CA THR A 275 -22.31 8.29 -17.39
C THR A 275 -23.01 7.32 -16.43
N GLY A 276 -23.92 6.50 -16.97
CA GLY A 276 -24.63 5.46 -16.22
C GLY A 276 -25.75 5.99 -15.32
N PRO A 277 -26.40 5.11 -14.54
CA PRO A 277 -27.61 5.44 -13.78
C PRO A 277 -27.43 6.49 -12.68
N TYR A 278 -26.19 6.71 -12.23
CA TYR A 278 -25.83 7.66 -11.18
C TYR A 278 -25.09 8.91 -11.72
N ALA A 279 -25.17 9.17 -13.03
CA ALA A 279 -24.54 10.32 -13.64
C ALA A 279 -25.00 11.64 -12.99
N GLY A 280 -24.05 12.54 -12.73
CA GLY A 280 -24.32 13.86 -12.15
C GLY A 280 -24.53 13.88 -10.63
N ILE A 281 -24.38 12.74 -9.94
CA ILE A 281 -24.48 12.65 -8.48
C ILE A 281 -23.07 12.72 -7.87
N PRO A 282 -22.69 13.80 -7.15
CA PRO A 282 -21.34 13.92 -6.60
C PRO A 282 -21.06 12.89 -5.50
N GLY A 283 -19.88 12.28 -5.53
CA GLY A 283 -19.39 11.39 -4.47
C GLY A 283 -20.07 10.03 -4.36
N TYR A 284 -20.86 9.63 -5.36
CA TYR A 284 -21.50 8.31 -5.44
C TYR A 284 -21.21 7.63 -6.77
N ALA A 285 -21.15 6.30 -6.74
CA ALA A 285 -20.85 5.45 -7.89
C ALA A 285 -19.55 5.86 -8.60
N THR A 286 -18.47 5.95 -7.82
CA THR A 286 -17.18 6.50 -8.25
C THR A 286 -16.10 5.44 -8.45
N LEU A 287 -16.47 4.17 -8.61
CA LEU A 287 -15.52 3.09 -8.87
C LEU A 287 -14.74 3.31 -10.18
N THR A 288 -13.42 3.15 -10.12
CA THR A 288 -12.50 3.43 -11.25
C THR A 288 -12.32 2.23 -12.18
N GLY A 289 -13.31 1.99 -13.02
CA GLY A 289 -13.27 1.00 -14.09
C GLY A 289 -14.37 -0.06 -14.01
N GLN A 290 -14.85 -0.49 -15.17
CA GLN A 290 -15.94 -1.45 -15.27
C GLN A 290 -15.59 -2.84 -14.69
N PHE A 291 -14.31 -3.25 -14.69
CA PHE A 291 -13.88 -4.49 -14.00
C PHE A 291 -14.20 -4.50 -12.49
N LYS A 292 -14.31 -3.33 -11.84
CA LYS A 292 -14.69 -3.21 -10.42
C LYS A 292 -16.20 -3.41 -10.20
N MET A 293 -17.00 -3.47 -11.28
CA MET A 293 -18.43 -3.78 -11.24
C MET A 293 -18.72 -5.28 -11.15
N ALA A 294 -17.71 -6.15 -11.30
CA ALA A 294 -17.85 -7.60 -11.13
C ALA A 294 -18.46 -7.97 -9.76
N LYS A 295 -19.28 -9.01 -9.74
CA LYS A 295 -19.97 -9.53 -8.54
C LYS A 295 -19.04 -10.41 -7.70
N ASN A 296 -18.21 -11.21 -8.36
CA ASN A 296 -17.46 -12.29 -7.73
C ASN A 296 -16.08 -11.86 -7.22
N THR A 297 -15.59 -10.70 -7.66
CA THR A 297 -14.37 -10.09 -7.12
C THR A 297 -14.63 -9.44 -5.76
N LEU A 298 -13.59 -9.10 -5.02
CA LEU A 298 -13.68 -8.33 -3.78
C LEU A 298 -13.16 -6.92 -4.03
N SER A 299 -14.02 -5.90 -3.96
CA SER A 299 -13.62 -4.49 -4.05
C SER A 299 -13.37 -3.94 -2.66
N VAL A 300 -12.25 -3.24 -2.50
CA VAL A 300 -11.76 -2.78 -1.19
C VAL A 300 -11.63 -1.26 -1.17
N GLY A 301 -12.36 -0.60 -0.26
CA GLY A 301 -12.24 0.83 0.06
C GLY A 301 -11.19 1.09 1.13
N ALA A 302 -10.99 2.37 1.47
CA ALA A 302 -9.98 2.78 2.44
C ALA A 302 -10.59 3.42 3.70
N VAL A 303 -10.04 3.02 4.85
CA VAL A 303 -10.22 3.69 6.15
C VAL A 303 -8.89 4.20 6.71
N ASP A 304 -8.97 5.10 7.67
CA ASP A 304 -7.83 5.55 8.47
C ASP A 304 -7.50 4.59 9.63
N ARG A 305 -6.48 4.92 10.42
CA ARG A 305 -6.03 4.10 11.57
C ARG A 305 -7.06 3.94 12.69
N THR A 306 -8.09 4.78 12.72
CA THR A 306 -9.21 4.75 13.68
C THR A 306 -10.43 4.02 13.12
N GLY A 307 -10.40 3.59 11.85
CA GLY A 307 -11.54 3.00 11.14
C GLY A 307 -12.45 4.02 10.46
N GLY A 308 -12.06 5.30 10.42
CA GLY A 308 -12.81 6.36 9.74
C GLY A 308 -12.71 6.27 8.22
N ALA A 309 -13.82 6.46 7.51
CA ALA A 309 -13.84 6.41 6.05
C ALA A 309 -12.99 7.52 5.42
N VAL A 310 -12.11 7.17 4.48
CA VAL A 310 -11.22 8.12 3.81
C VAL A 310 -11.95 8.79 2.65
N GLY A 311 -11.96 10.13 2.61
CA GLY A 311 -12.76 10.89 1.64
C GLY A 311 -12.39 10.70 0.16
N ILE A 312 -11.15 10.28 -0.15
CA ILE A 312 -10.75 9.96 -1.53
C ILE A 312 -11.17 8.54 -1.96
N SER A 313 -11.50 7.65 -1.03
CA SER A 313 -11.92 6.28 -1.35
C SER A 313 -13.17 6.30 -2.23
N SER A 314 -13.10 5.66 -3.39
CA SER A 314 -14.23 5.50 -4.29
C SER A 314 -15.35 4.71 -3.61
N ARG A 315 -16.58 5.15 -3.90
CA ARG A 315 -17.82 4.78 -3.21
C ARG A 315 -18.77 4.14 -4.19
N GLY A 316 -19.61 3.25 -3.68
CA GLY A 316 -20.73 2.72 -4.42
C GLY A 316 -21.87 3.73 -4.56
N PRO A 317 -23.04 3.26 -5.00
CA PRO A 317 -23.31 1.88 -5.43
C PRO A 317 -22.51 1.47 -6.68
N ALA A 318 -22.49 0.16 -6.97
CA ALA A 318 -22.23 -0.30 -8.33
C ALA A 318 -23.31 0.24 -9.28
N TYR A 319 -23.09 0.11 -10.59
CA TYR A 319 -24.00 0.65 -11.61
C TYR A 319 -25.47 0.23 -11.47
N ASP A 320 -25.75 -0.95 -10.90
CA ASP A 320 -27.09 -1.53 -10.69
C ASP A 320 -27.58 -1.43 -9.24
N GLY A 321 -26.92 -0.66 -8.39
CA GLY A 321 -27.35 -0.43 -7.00
C GLY A 321 -26.73 -1.36 -5.96
N ARG A 322 -25.88 -2.32 -6.36
CA ARG A 322 -25.18 -3.22 -5.44
C ARG A 322 -24.22 -2.46 -4.53
N VAL A 323 -23.95 -3.05 -3.37
CA VAL A 323 -22.95 -2.61 -2.40
C VAL A 323 -21.56 -2.76 -3.01
N LYS A 324 -20.86 -1.63 -3.12
CA LYS A 324 -19.43 -1.53 -3.45
C LYS A 324 -18.86 -0.30 -2.71
N PRO A 325 -17.56 -0.28 -2.37
CA PRO A 325 -16.76 -1.49 -2.13
C PRO A 325 -17.47 -2.42 -1.14
N GLU A 326 -17.17 -3.72 -1.16
CA GLU A 326 -17.77 -4.63 -0.18
C GLU A 326 -17.04 -4.60 1.16
N LEU A 327 -15.75 -4.27 1.17
CA LEU A 327 -14.94 -4.23 2.38
C LEU A 327 -14.10 -2.94 2.37
N ALA A 328 -13.66 -2.49 3.53
CA ALA A 328 -12.61 -1.49 3.63
C ALA A 328 -11.44 -2.00 4.47
N ALA A 329 -10.26 -1.41 4.29
CA ALA A 329 -9.10 -1.67 5.14
C ALA A 329 -8.24 -0.40 5.25
N LEU A 330 -7.21 -0.43 6.09
CA LEU A 330 -6.31 0.70 6.26
C LEU A 330 -5.72 1.14 4.91
N GLY A 331 -5.88 2.42 4.57
CA GLY A 331 -5.41 3.00 3.31
C GLY A 331 -5.52 4.52 3.28
N GLU A 332 -4.93 5.21 4.26
CA GLU A 332 -5.02 6.68 4.40
C GLU A 332 -4.62 7.45 3.13
N ALA A 333 -3.64 6.93 2.40
CA ALA A 333 -3.20 7.51 1.14
C ALA A 333 -4.01 7.04 -0.07
N GLY A 334 -4.67 5.88 -0.01
CA GLY A 334 -5.46 5.36 -1.12
C GLY A 334 -5.95 3.93 -0.95
N THR A 335 -6.84 3.52 -1.84
CA THR A 335 -7.48 2.19 -1.84
C THR A 335 -6.57 1.06 -2.33
N SER A 336 -5.41 1.40 -2.90
CA SER A 336 -4.32 0.47 -3.22
C SER A 336 -3.81 -0.27 -1.98
N ASP A 337 -3.44 0.50 -0.96
CA ASP A 337 -2.93 -0.01 0.32
C ASP A 337 -3.92 -1.01 0.92
N ALA A 338 -5.19 -0.62 0.97
CA ALA A 338 -6.28 -1.42 1.50
C ALA A 338 -6.45 -2.75 0.71
N ALA A 339 -6.40 -2.70 -0.62
CA ALA A 339 -6.47 -3.90 -1.46
C ALA A 339 -5.28 -4.84 -1.26
N ALA A 340 -4.06 -4.31 -1.12
CA ALA A 340 -2.87 -5.13 -0.85
C ALA A 340 -2.95 -5.84 0.51
N LEU A 341 -3.39 -5.13 1.55
CA LEU A 341 -3.64 -5.70 2.86
C LEU A 341 -4.67 -6.83 2.80
N VAL A 342 -5.84 -6.57 2.23
CA VAL A 342 -6.91 -7.58 2.11
C VAL A 342 -6.48 -8.78 1.26
N SER A 343 -5.63 -8.58 0.25
CA SER A 343 -5.07 -9.69 -0.54
C SER A 343 -4.19 -10.60 0.32
N GLY A 344 -3.35 -10.03 1.17
CA GLY A 344 -2.56 -10.78 2.14
C GLY A 344 -3.42 -11.46 3.22
N ILE A 345 -4.45 -10.78 3.74
CA ILE A 345 -5.38 -11.37 4.72
C ILE A 345 -6.11 -12.58 4.10
N SER A 346 -6.54 -12.44 2.84
CA SER A 346 -7.19 -13.52 2.09
C SER A 346 -6.32 -14.77 2.00
N LEU A 347 -5.00 -14.61 1.78
CA LEU A 347 -4.06 -15.74 1.82
C LEU A 347 -3.96 -16.38 3.20
N LEU A 348 -3.97 -15.61 4.29
CA LEU A 348 -3.95 -16.17 5.65
C LEU A 348 -5.21 -17.00 5.95
N VAL A 349 -6.38 -16.54 5.50
CA VAL A 349 -7.65 -17.27 5.62
C VAL A 349 -7.60 -18.57 4.79
N GLN A 350 -7.09 -18.50 3.56
CA GLN A 350 -6.90 -19.67 2.71
C GLN A 350 -5.91 -20.68 3.32
N GLN A 351 -4.80 -20.20 3.87
CA GLN A 351 -3.83 -21.03 4.57
C GLN A 351 -4.48 -21.72 5.78
N ALA A 352 -5.17 -20.98 6.64
CA ALA A 352 -5.82 -21.53 7.83
C ALA A 352 -6.76 -22.70 7.48
N TYR A 353 -7.49 -22.58 6.37
CA TYR A 353 -8.39 -23.63 5.90
C TYR A 353 -7.61 -24.84 5.34
N ARG A 354 -6.60 -24.57 4.49
CA ARG A 354 -5.75 -25.60 3.88
C ARG A 354 -5.01 -26.42 4.93
N ASP A 355 -4.46 -25.77 5.95
CA ASP A 355 -3.67 -26.45 6.97
C ASP A 355 -4.54 -27.40 7.83
N GLN A 356 -5.86 -27.15 7.94
CA GLN A 356 -6.80 -28.05 8.61
C GLN A 356 -7.41 -29.13 7.69
N ARG A 357 -7.54 -28.87 6.39
CA ARG A 357 -8.37 -29.69 5.47
C ARG A 357 -7.63 -30.26 4.27
N GLY A 358 -6.38 -29.86 4.04
CA GLY A 358 -5.54 -30.31 2.92
C GLY A 358 -5.85 -29.69 1.56
N THR A 359 -6.91 -28.87 1.44
CA THR A 359 -7.31 -28.19 0.18
C THR A 359 -7.59 -26.72 0.42
N LEU A 360 -7.53 -25.89 -0.62
CA LEU A 360 -7.95 -24.49 -0.52
C LEU A 360 -9.49 -24.37 -0.38
N PRO A 361 -9.98 -23.35 0.35
CA PRO A 361 -11.41 -23.09 0.42
C PRO A 361 -11.92 -22.47 -0.89
N PRO A 362 -13.23 -22.57 -1.18
CA PRO A 362 -13.85 -21.69 -2.15
C PRO A 362 -13.60 -20.22 -1.78
N ALA A 363 -13.25 -19.37 -2.72
CA ALA A 363 -13.07 -17.93 -2.56
C ALA A 363 -14.36 -17.23 -2.07
N ALA A 364 -15.54 -17.81 -2.33
CA ALA A 364 -16.80 -17.36 -1.71
C ALA A 364 -16.78 -17.51 -0.17
N LEU A 365 -16.14 -18.56 0.37
CA LEU A 365 -15.95 -18.72 1.82
C LEU A 365 -14.95 -17.70 2.36
N VAL A 366 -13.87 -17.42 1.62
CA VAL A 366 -12.89 -16.38 2.00
C VAL A 366 -13.59 -15.02 2.07
N LYS A 367 -14.36 -14.66 1.03
CA LYS A 367 -15.18 -13.44 1.00
C LYS A 367 -16.20 -13.42 2.15
N ALA A 368 -16.93 -14.52 2.38
CA ALA A 368 -17.88 -14.60 3.51
C ALA A 368 -17.21 -14.40 4.87
N ALA A 369 -16.05 -15.01 5.11
CA ALA A 369 -15.32 -14.85 6.37
C ALA A 369 -14.86 -13.40 6.58
N LEU A 370 -14.30 -12.76 5.54
CA LEU A 370 -13.84 -11.37 5.57
C LEU A 370 -14.99 -10.38 5.83
N LEU A 371 -16.10 -10.53 5.10
CA LEU A 371 -17.26 -9.64 5.25
C LEU A 371 -17.99 -9.87 6.58
N ASN A 372 -18.05 -11.13 7.04
CA ASN A 372 -18.71 -11.44 8.30
C ASN A 372 -17.94 -10.91 9.50
N SER A 373 -16.62 -10.99 9.50
CA SER A 373 -15.80 -10.53 10.62
C SER A 373 -15.50 -9.04 10.63
N ALA A 374 -15.85 -8.32 9.56
CA ALA A 374 -15.55 -6.90 9.44
C ALA A 374 -16.16 -6.10 10.60
N ASP A 375 -15.38 -5.14 11.10
CA ASP A 375 -15.83 -4.19 12.11
C ASP A 375 -16.67 -3.10 11.42
N ASP A 376 -17.85 -2.81 11.96
CA ASP A 376 -18.73 -1.77 11.43
C ASP A 376 -17.98 -0.42 11.37
N ALA A 377 -17.97 0.20 10.19
CA ALA A 377 -17.22 1.41 9.89
C ALA A 377 -18.03 2.27 8.93
N GLY A 378 -17.97 3.60 9.03
CA GLY A 378 -18.83 4.49 8.24
C GLY A 378 -20.22 4.62 8.84
N ARG A 379 -21.27 4.45 8.04
CA ARG A 379 -22.66 4.41 8.52
C ARG A 379 -22.96 3.01 9.08
N PRO A 380 -23.83 2.90 10.11
CA PRO A 380 -24.09 1.61 10.74
C PRO A 380 -24.52 0.50 9.78
N GLU A 381 -23.99 -0.70 10.06
CA GLU A 381 -24.23 -1.98 9.40
C GLU A 381 -23.59 -2.10 8.01
N VAL A 382 -24.31 -1.80 6.94
CA VAL A 382 -23.79 -1.85 5.56
C VAL A 382 -24.01 -0.51 4.88
N ASP A 383 -23.05 -0.03 4.10
CA ASP A 383 -23.18 1.22 3.36
C ASP A 383 -22.43 1.22 2.01
N PHE A 384 -22.49 2.35 1.28
CA PHE A 384 -21.80 2.56 0.00
C PHE A 384 -20.39 3.19 0.14
N GLU A 385 -19.92 3.46 1.34
CA GLU A 385 -18.62 4.09 1.63
C GLU A 385 -17.55 3.05 2.02
N THR A 386 -17.87 2.17 2.97
CA THR A 386 -17.01 1.14 3.56
C THR A 386 -17.55 -0.28 3.36
N GLY A 387 -18.75 -0.42 2.80
CA GLY A 387 -19.36 -1.73 2.53
C GLY A 387 -19.85 -2.38 3.81
N PHE A 388 -19.36 -3.60 4.09
CA PHE A 388 -19.65 -4.35 5.32
C PHE A 388 -18.72 -3.98 6.48
N GLY A 389 -17.75 -3.07 6.26
CA GLY A 389 -16.92 -2.51 7.33
C GLY A 389 -15.41 -2.65 7.11
N ASN A 390 -14.65 -2.38 8.16
CA ASN A 390 -13.19 -2.48 8.21
C ASN A 390 -12.73 -3.94 8.38
N ALA A 391 -11.74 -4.36 7.62
CA ALA A 391 -11.26 -5.74 7.61
C ALA A 391 -10.70 -6.15 8.98
N ASP A 392 -11.18 -7.28 9.49
CA ASP A 392 -10.65 -7.98 10.67
C ASP A 392 -9.98 -9.29 10.24
N ALA A 393 -8.64 -9.28 10.18
CA ALA A 393 -7.87 -10.47 9.85
C ALA A 393 -8.01 -11.59 10.90
N LEU A 394 -8.07 -11.22 12.19
CA LEU A 394 -8.14 -12.17 13.30
C LEU A 394 -9.50 -12.88 13.32
N GLY A 395 -10.58 -12.13 13.19
CA GLY A 395 -11.94 -12.65 13.09
C GLY A 395 -12.11 -13.55 11.87
N ALA A 396 -11.60 -13.16 10.69
CA ALA A 396 -11.69 -13.96 9.47
C ALA A 396 -10.93 -15.29 9.59
N VAL A 397 -9.70 -15.26 10.14
CA VAL A 397 -8.91 -16.46 10.41
C VAL A 397 -9.61 -17.37 11.43
N ARG A 398 -10.14 -16.81 12.52
CA ARG A 398 -10.88 -17.56 13.55
C ARG A 398 -12.17 -18.18 13.00
N THR A 399 -12.86 -17.52 12.08
CA THR A 399 -14.02 -18.10 11.39
C THR A 399 -13.68 -19.45 10.78
N VAL A 400 -12.52 -19.56 10.15
CA VAL A 400 -12.03 -20.81 9.59
C VAL A 400 -11.53 -21.77 10.67
N LEU A 401 -10.63 -21.31 11.54
CA LEU A 401 -9.98 -22.18 12.53
C LEU A 401 -10.97 -22.83 13.51
N GLU A 402 -12.04 -22.12 13.85
CA GLU A 402 -13.08 -22.57 14.77
C GLU A 402 -14.27 -23.24 14.05
N GLY A 403 -14.24 -23.32 12.71
CA GLY A 403 -15.30 -23.97 11.92
C GLY A 403 -16.64 -23.22 11.92
N ARG A 404 -16.64 -21.89 12.03
CA ARG A 404 -17.84 -21.04 12.11
C ARG A 404 -18.43 -20.71 10.72
N PHE A 405 -18.56 -21.73 9.87
CA PHE A 405 -19.05 -21.56 8.51
C PHE A 405 -19.74 -22.81 7.96
N PHE A 406 -20.50 -22.61 6.88
CA PHE A 406 -21.14 -23.65 6.09
C PHE A 406 -20.84 -23.43 4.61
N VAL A 407 -20.58 -24.51 3.88
CA VAL A 407 -20.44 -24.51 2.41
C VAL A 407 -21.44 -25.52 1.87
N ASP A 408 -22.31 -25.10 0.96
CA ASP A 408 -23.37 -25.94 0.40
C ASP A 408 -23.78 -25.41 -0.98
N SER A 409 -24.81 -26.00 -1.59
CA SER A 409 -25.40 -25.51 -2.82
C SER A 409 -26.92 -25.69 -2.82
N LEU A 410 -27.65 -24.82 -3.50
CA LEU A 410 -29.12 -24.89 -3.59
C LEU A 410 -29.60 -24.85 -5.04
N ALA A 411 -30.67 -25.61 -5.29
CA ALA A 411 -31.47 -25.51 -6.51
C ALA A 411 -32.58 -24.47 -6.34
N GLN A 412 -33.28 -24.16 -7.43
CA GLN A 412 -34.42 -23.26 -7.42
C GLN A 412 -35.50 -23.69 -6.43
N GLY A 413 -35.95 -22.77 -5.57
CA GLY A 413 -36.99 -22.98 -4.56
C GLY A 413 -36.56 -23.81 -3.34
N ALA A 414 -35.35 -24.39 -3.33
CA ALA A 414 -34.87 -25.17 -2.20
C ALA A 414 -34.46 -24.26 -1.02
N GLU A 415 -34.64 -24.76 0.21
CA GLU A 415 -34.22 -24.09 1.45
C GLU A 415 -33.27 -24.99 2.25
N ARG A 416 -32.24 -24.38 2.85
CA ARG A 416 -31.34 -25.00 3.82
C ARG A 416 -31.42 -24.25 5.15
N VAL A 417 -31.41 -24.99 6.25
CA VAL A 417 -31.47 -24.41 7.61
C VAL A 417 -30.23 -24.83 8.38
N TYR A 418 -29.53 -23.86 8.95
CA TYR A 418 -28.36 -24.04 9.79
C TYR A 418 -28.63 -23.55 11.20
N THR A 419 -28.34 -24.40 12.17
CA THR A 419 -28.62 -24.12 13.58
C THR A 419 -27.34 -23.67 14.28
N VAL A 420 -27.40 -22.53 14.96
CA VAL A 420 -26.31 -22.00 15.80
C VAL A 420 -26.80 -21.77 17.22
N ARG A 421 -25.89 -21.88 18.20
CA ARG A 421 -26.17 -21.63 19.61
C ARG A 421 -25.47 -20.34 20.06
N VAL A 422 -26.25 -19.38 20.51
CA VAL A 422 -25.77 -18.14 21.13
C VAL A 422 -25.60 -18.39 22.64
N PRO A 423 -24.39 -18.21 23.20
CA PRO A 423 -24.15 -18.33 24.64
C PRO A 423 -24.69 -17.12 25.40
N ALA A 424 -24.77 -17.25 26.73
CA ALA A 424 -25.05 -16.11 27.59
C ALA A 424 -23.94 -15.06 27.46
N GLY A 425 -24.32 -13.78 27.43
CA GLY A 425 -23.38 -12.66 27.34
C GLY A 425 -22.90 -12.31 25.92
N GLY A 426 -23.36 -12.99 24.87
CA GLY A 426 -23.06 -12.58 23.49
C GLY A 426 -23.62 -11.19 23.17
N TYR A 427 -22.79 -10.31 22.58
CA TYR A 427 -23.18 -8.94 22.25
C TYR A 427 -23.79 -8.82 20.86
N ARG A 428 -23.26 -9.50 19.85
CA ARG A 428 -23.80 -9.43 18.49
C ARG A 428 -23.68 -10.78 17.81
N LEU A 429 -24.78 -11.29 17.24
CA LEU A 429 -24.76 -12.41 16.31
C LEU A 429 -24.73 -11.85 14.89
N LYS A 430 -23.73 -12.23 14.09
CA LYS A 430 -23.61 -11.88 12.66
C LYS A 430 -23.65 -13.14 11.83
N GLY A 431 -24.29 -13.06 10.67
CA GLY A 431 -24.23 -14.10 9.64
C GLY A 431 -24.21 -13.48 8.26
N THR A 432 -23.25 -13.88 7.43
CA THR A 432 -23.07 -13.36 6.07
C THR A 432 -23.06 -14.51 5.07
N LEU A 433 -24.01 -14.48 4.15
CA LEU A 433 -24.14 -15.38 3.01
C LEU A 433 -23.41 -14.76 1.81
N VAL A 434 -22.57 -15.53 1.11
CA VAL A 434 -21.90 -15.12 -0.13
C VAL A 434 -21.95 -16.23 -1.16
N TRP A 435 -22.15 -15.89 -2.42
CA TRP A 435 -22.01 -16.81 -3.55
C TRP A 435 -21.28 -16.16 -4.72
N HIS A 436 -20.56 -16.98 -5.48
CA HIS A 436 -20.05 -16.58 -6.79
C HIS A 436 -21.14 -16.84 -7.81
N ASP A 437 -21.72 -15.78 -8.34
CA ASP A 437 -22.86 -15.79 -9.25
C ASP A 437 -22.37 -15.93 -10.71
N PRO A 438 -23.01 -16.70 -11.60
CA PRO A 438 -22.65 -16.74 -13.02
C PRO A 438 -22.60 -15.35 -13.63
N GLU A 439 -21.74 -15.15 -14.62
CA GLU A 439 -21.57 -13.87 -15.30
C GLU A 439 -22.89 -13.36 -15.93
N ALA A 440 -23.14 -12.05 -15.83
CA ALA A 440 -24.28 -11.43 -16.50
C ALA A 440 -23.93 -11.12 -17.95
N ALA A 441 -24.92 -10.84 -18.79
CA ALA A 441 -24.64 -10.25 -20.10
C ALA A 441 -24.04 -8.83 -19.93
N PRO A 442 -23.04 -8.41 -20.71
CA PRO A 442 -22.62 -7.02 -20.77
C PRO A 442 -23.80 -6.07 -20.98
N ASN A 443 -23.78 -4.92 -20.30
CA ASN A 443 -24.87 -3.94 -20.21
C ASN A 443 -26.21 -4.46 -19.65
N ALA A 444 -26.25 -5.62 -18.99
CA ALA A 444 -27.46 -6.04 -18.28
C ALA A 444 -27.85 -5.00 -17.22
N ALA A 445 -29.14 -4.60 -17.19
CA ALA A 445 -29.63 -3.60 -16.25
C ALA A 445 -29.46 -4.01 -14.77
N ARG A 446 -29.41 -5.32 -14.51
CA ARG A 446 -29.09 -5.94 -13.22
C ARG A 446 -28.08 -7.04 -13.46
N ALA A 447 -26.99 -7.04 -12.69
CA ALA A 447 -25.94 -8.05 -12.83
C ALA A 447 -26.36 -9.39 -12.19
N LEU A 448 -27.14 -9.38 -11.11
CA LEU A 448 -27.48 -10.61 -10.37
C LEU A 448 -28.30 -11.60 -11.23
N VAL A 449 -27.75 -12.79 -11.45
CA VAL A 449 -28.35 -13.89 -12.21
C VAL A 449 -29.09 -14.81 -11.24
N ASN A 450 -28.35 -15.44 -10.34
CA ASN A 450 -28.88 -16.25 -9.25
C ASN A 450 -29.08 -15.42 -7.99
N ASP A 451 -30.26 -15.55 -7.40
CA ASP A 451 -30.79 -14.81 -6.26
C ASP A 451 -30.99 -15.81 -5.12
N LEU A 452 -30.20 -15.68 -4.04
CA LEU A 452 -30.32 -16.48 -2.83
C LEU A 452 -30.72 -15.57 -1.67
N ASP A 453 -31.71 -15.98 -0.88
CA ASP A 453 -32.16 -15.20 0.29
C ASP A 453 -31.57 -15.78 1.58
N LEU A 454 -31.14 -14.91 2.50
CA LEU A 454 -30.79 -15.20 3.88
C LEU A 454 -31.91 -14.73 4.84
N GLN A 455 -32.16 -15.49 5.89
CA GLN A 455 -33.02 -15.07 7.00
C GLN A 455 -32.53 -15.66 8.32
N LEU A 456 -32.49 -14.86 9.39
CA LEU A 456 -32.29 -15.36 10.74
C LEU A 456 -33.65 -15.60 11.40
N ARG A 457 -33.80 -16.70 12.15
CA ARG A 457 -35.00 -17.03 12.92
C ARG A 457 -34.64 -17.49 14.33
N SER A 458 -35.43 -17.07 15.30
CA SER A 458 -35.45 -17.68 16.65
C SER A 458 -36.57 -18.71 16.70
N PRO A 459 -36.30 -20.01 16.84
CA PRO A 459 -37.34 -21.03 16.98
C PRO A 459 -38.14 -20.87 18.26
N ALA A 460 -37.51 -20.35 19.33
CA ALA A 460 -38.13 -20.17 20.63
C ALA A 460 -39.26 -19.12 20.61
N THR A 461 -39.08 -18.03 19.86
CA THR A 461 -40.07 -16.93 19.78
C THR A 461 -40.82 -16.88 18.45
N GLY A 462 -40.33 -17.58 17.42
CA GLY A 462 -40.81 -17.48 16.04
C GLY A 462 -40.38 -16.20 15.31
N THR A 463 -39.66 -15.29 15.96
CA THR A 463 -39.19 -14.01 15.39
C THR A 463 -38.22 -14.25 14.24
N ARG A 464 -38.30 -13.41 13.20
CA ARG A 464 -37.48 -13.47 12.00
C ARG A 464 -36.81 -12.13 11.74
N TRP A 465 -35.56 -12.16 11.31
CA TRP A 465 -34.80 -10.99 10.89
C TRP A 465 -34.33 -11.19 9.45
N ARG A 466 -34.61 -10.19 8.62
CA ARG A 466 -34.15 -10.09 7.24
C ARG A 466 -32.75 -9.47 7.19
N PRO A 467 -32.01 -9.64 6.08
CA PRO A 467 -30.70 -9.01 5.92
C PRO A 467 -30.84 -7.49 5.81
N TRP A 468 -29.69 -6.83 5.85
CA TRP A 468 -29.58 -5.40 5.63
C TRP A 468 -29.59 -5.07 4.14
N THR A 469 -30.30 -4.02 3.77
CA THR A 469 -30.41 -3.51 2.40
C THR A 469 -30.26 -2.00 2.38
N LEU A 470 -29.72 -1.47 1.28
CA LEU A 470 -29.62 -0.03 1.02
C LEU A 470 -30.69 0.43 0.04
N SER A 471 -30.88 1.74 -0.06
CA SER A 471 -31.73 2.34 -1.08
C SER A 471 -30.89 2.64 -2.33
N PRO A 472 -31.07 1.92 -3.45
CA PRO A 472 -30.26 2.12 -4.67
C PRO A 472 -30.78 3.27 -5.55
N PHE A 473 -31.86 3.95 -5.15
CA PHE A 473 -32.46 5.01 -5.96
C PHE A 473 -31.44 6.13 -6.25
N PRO A 474 -31.26 6.55 -7.52
CA PRO A 474 -30.21 7.48 -7.93
C PRO A 474 -30.52 8.92 -7.52
N HIS A 475 -30.43 9.18 -6.22
CA HIS A 475 -30.59 10.49 -5.61
C HIS A 475 -29.76 10.57 -4.31
N PRO A 476 -29.04 11.68 -4.04
CA PRO A 476 -28.21 11.83 -2.84
C PRO A 476 -28.90 11.41 -1.54
N ASP A 477 -30.10 11.94 -1.27
CA ASP A 477 -30.86 11.65 -0.05
C ASP A 477 -31.28 10.18 0.09
N SER A 478 -31.33 9.43 -1.01
CA SER A 478 -31.62 8.00 -0.99
C SER A 478 -30.34 7.19 -0.70
N LEU A 479 -29.24 7.54 -1.35
CA LEU A 479 -27.95 6.87 -1.22
C LEU A 479 -27.27 7.14 0.15
N ALA A 480 -27.64 8.23 0.82
CA ALA A 480 -27.15 8.57 2.16
C ALA A 480 -27.92 7.90 3.31
N ARG A 481 -29.02 7.18 3.04
CA ARG A 481 -29.84 6.59 4.11
C ARG A 481 -29.11 5.43 4.79
N PRO A 482 -29.28 5.27 6.12
CA PRO A 482 -28.84 4.07 6.81
C PRO A 482 -29.46 2.80 6.23
N ALA A 483 -28.79 1.67 6.42
CA ALA A 483 -29.31 0.37 6.07
C ALA A 483 -30.66 0.07 6.76
N ARG A 484 -31.50 -0.71 6.07
CA ARG A 484 -32.79 -1.17 6.60
C ARG A 484 -32.97 -2.66 6.36
N ARG A 485 -33.78 -3.30 7.20
CA ARG A 485 -34.12 -4.71 7.04
C ARG A 485 -34.99 -4.90 5.79
N GLY A 486 -34.59 -5.81 4.90
CA GLY A 486 -35.28 -6.07 3.64
C GLY A 486 -34.79 -7.36 3.01
N GLU A 487 -35.52 -7.89 2.03
CA GLU A 487 -35.00 -8.96 1.17
C GLU A 487 -34.03 -8.31 0.15
N ASP A 488 -32.85 -8.89 -0.03
CA ASP A 488 -31.82 -8.33 -0.90
C ASP A 488 -31.82 -9.02 -2.26
N HIS A 489 -32.56 -8.43 -3.19
CA HIS A 489 -32.55 -8.86 -4.58
C HIS A 489 -31.62 -8.00 -5.41
N LEU A 490 -30.41 -7.70 -4.96
CA LEU A 490 -29.38 -7.03 -5.77
C LEU A 490 -28.01 -7.66 -5.57
N ASN A 491 -27.61 -7.89 -4.32
CA ASN A 491 -26.27 -8.31 -3.97
C ASN A 491 -26.11 -9.83 -4.02
N ASN A 492 -24.89 -10.30 -4.30
CA ASN A 492 -24.48 -11.70 -4.12
C ASN A 492 -23.80 -11.94 -2.75
N ALA A 493 -24.01 -11.00 -1.83
CA ALA A 493 -23.62 -11.06 -0.43
C ALA A 493 -24.74 -10.46 0.42
N GLU A 494 -25.25 -11.22 1.38
CA GLU A 494 -26.30 -10.76 2.30
C GLU A 494 -25.84 -10.92 3.74
N GLN A 495 -26.03 -9.90 4.58
CA GLN A 495 -25.70 -9.97 6.00
C GLN A 495 -26.91 -9.69 6.88
N VAL A 496 -27.05 -10.51 7.93
CA VAL A 496 -27.99 -10.29 9.03
C VAL A 496 -27.20 -10.19 10.33
N THR A 497 -27.40 -9.10 11.06
CA THR A 497 -26.87 -8.93 12.42
C THR A 497 -28.00 -8.96 13.44
N LEU A 498 -27.71 -9.28 14.70
CA LEU A 498 -28.63 -9.17 15.83
C LEU A 498 -27.85 -8.76 17.07
N THR A 499 -28.10 -7.55 17.56
CA THR A 499 -27.46 -7.01 18.77
C THR A 499 -28.21 -7.47 20.03
N MET A 500 -27.46 -7.80 21.08
CA MET A 500 -27.89 -8.43 22.33
C MET A 500 -28.85 -9.60 22.11
N PRO A 501 -28.45 -10.63 21.33
CA PRO A 501 -29.27 -11.81 21.15
C PRO A 501 -29.50 -12.51 22.50
N ALA A 502 -30.74 -12.89 22.81
CA ALA A 502 -31.01 -13.75 23.96
C ALA A 502 -30.27 -15.08 23.80
N PRO A 503 -29.71 -15.67 24.88
CA PRO A 503 -29.02 -16.95 24.80
C PRO A 503 -29.99 -18.03 24.34
N GLY A 504 -29.54 -18.91 23.45
CA GLY A 504 -30.39 -19.95 22.90
C GLY A 504 -30.02 -20.36 21.49
N VAL A 505 -30.96 -21.02 20.83
CA VAL A 505 -30.79 -21.56 19.48
C VAL A 505 -31.35 -20.57 18.46
N TYR A 506 -30.60 -20.33 17.39
CA TYR A 506 -31.04 -19.56 16.23
C TYR A 506 -30.83 -20.38 14.96
N GLU A 507 -31.64 -20.09 13.94
CA GLU A 507 -31.61 -20.71 12.63
C GLU A 507 -31.24 -19.67 11.56
N PHE A 508 -30.16 -19.88 10.83
CA PHE A 508 -29.94 -19.24 9.54
C PHE A 508 -30.62 -20.05 8.45
N ARG A 509 -31.48 -19.42 7.67
CA ARG A 509 -32.22 -20.03 6.56
C ARG A 509 -31.71 -19.44 5.26
N VAL A 510 -31.28 -20.30 4.34
CA VAL A 510 -30.79 -19.93 3.01
C VAL A 510 -31.74 -20.52 1.98
N ARG A 511 -32.28 -19.70 1.07
CA ARG A 511 -33.23 -20.13 0.06
C ARG A 511 -32.76 -19.79 -1.35
N GLY A 512 -32.90 -20.71 -2.30
CA GLY A 512 -32.75 -20.40 -3.72
C GLY A 512 -33.96 -19.68 -4.28
N PHE A 513 -34.04 -18.34 -4.18
CA PHE A 513 -35.16 -17.54 -4.70
C PHE A 513 -35.29 -17.67 -6.22
N ARG A 514 -34.18 -17.44 -6.92
CA ARG A 514 -34.06 -17.59 -8.38
C ARG A 514 -32.71 -18.21 -8.70
N VAL A 515 -32.67 -19.48 -9.08
CA VAL A 515 -31.47 -20.16 -9.59
C VAL A 515 -31.76 -20.53 -11.05
N ALA A 516 -31.09 -19.87 -11.99
CA ALA A 516 -31.43 -19.92 -13.42
C ALA A 516 -31.23 -21.32 -14.01
N ALA A 517 -30.18 -22.03 -13.58
CA ALA A 517 -29.89 -23.39 -13.99
C ALA A 517 -29.09 -24.15 -12.91
N GLY A 518 -29.31 -25.45 -12.81
CA GLY A 518 -28.52 -26.33 -11.94
C GLY A 518 -28.64 -25.98 -10.45
N ARG A 519 -27.49 -25.87 -9.78
CA ARG A 519 -27.38 -25.50 -8.36
C ARG A 519 -26.39 -24.35 -8.21
N GLN A 520 -26.70 -23.39 -7.34
CA GLN A 520 -25.78 -22.33 -6.96
C GLN A 520 -25.05 -22.74 -5.68
N ALA A 521 -23.71 -22.83 -5.74
CA ALA A 521 -22.88 -23.01 -4.55
C ALA A 521 -22.78 -21.70 -3.76
N TYR A 522 -22.75 -21.79 -2.42
CA TYR A 522 -22.62 -20.63 -1.54
C TYR A 522 -21.80 -20.96 -0.30
N SER A 523 -21.43 -19.92 0.44
CA SER A 523 -20.80 -20.01 1.75
C SER A 523 -21.53 -19.09 2.73
N LEU A 524 -21.78 -19.58 3.94
CA LEU A 524 -22.34 -18.82 5.05
C LEU A 524 -21.32 -18.81 6.18
N ALA A 525 -20.85 -17.63 6.57
CA ALA A 525 -20.03 -17.44 7.77
C ALA A 525 -20.90 -16.85 8.89
N TYR A 526 -20.58 -17.16 10.14
CA TYR A 526 -21.24 -16.54 11.28
C TYR A 526 -20.25 -16.26 12.42
N GLU A 527 -20.58 -15.32 13.28
CA GLU A 527 -19.83 -15.07 14.50
C GLU A 527 -20.71 -14.52 15.62
N ILE A 528 -20.23 -14.67 16.85
CA ILE A 528 -20.85 -14.10 18.04
C ILE A 528 -19.79 -13.23 18.72
N GLU A 529 -19.97 -11.92 18.64
CA GLU A 529 -19.06 -10.93 19.23
C GLU A 529 -19.27 -10.88 20.75
N PRO A 530 -18.19 -10.84 21.56
CA PRO A 530 -18.29 -10.63 23.00
C PRO A 530 -18.61 -9.16 23.32
N PRO A 531 -19.00 -8.84 24.57
CA PRO A 531 -19.29 -7.46 24.99
C PRO A 531 -18.01 -6.62 25.17
N PHE A 532 -16.86 -7.27 25.30
CA PHE A 532 -15.54 -6.64 25.36
C PHE A 532 -14.49 -7.59 24.77
N ALA A 533 -13.54 -7.08 24.00
CA ALA A 533 -12.38 -7.83 23.53
C ALA A 533 -11.11 -6.97 23.51
N TRP A 534 -10.01 -7.52 24.03
CA TRP A 534 -8.67 -6.98 23.79
C TRP A 534 -8.22 -7.33 22.37
N VAL A 535 -7.80 -6.32 21.61
CA VAL A 535 -7.34 -6.48 20.21
C VAL A 535 -5.82 -6.44 20.14
N TYR A 536 -5.18 -5.47 20.81
CA TYR A 536 -3.73 -5.35 20.83
C TYR A 536 -3.28 -4.51 22.06
N PRO A 537 -2.19 -4.87 22.75
CA PRO A 537 -1.34 -6.03 22.55
C PRO A 537 -2.01 -7.35 22.95
N VAL A 538 -1.46 -8.46 22.44
CA VAL A 538 -1.91 -9.83 22.74
C VAL A 538 -0.72 -10.69 23.14
N ARG A 539 -0.96 -11.91 23.62
CA ARG A 539 0.14 -12.84 23.94
C ARG A 539 1.09 -13.00 22.74
N GLY A 540 2.39 -12.87 23.00
CA GLY A 540 3.44 -13.03 21.98
C GLY A 540 3.82 -11.74 21.24
N THR A 541 3.15 -10.61 21.50
CA THR A 541 3.58 -9.31 20.95
C THR A 541 4.73 -8.72 21.77
N VAL A 542 5.63 -8.01 21.09
CA VAL A 542 6.67 -7.20 21.72
C VAL A 542 6.54 -5.75 21.26
N LEU A 543 6.27 -4.83 22.19
CA LEU A 543 6.22 -3.40 21.89
C LEU A 543 7.59 -2.75 22.06
N THR A 544 7.81 -1.64 21.34
CA THR A 544 9.06 -0.88 21.43
C THR A 544 8.99 0.10 22.60
N THR A 545 10.01 0.13 23.46
CA THR A 545 10.07 1.09 24.58
C THR A 545 10.24 2.53 24.09
N GLY A 546 9.76 3.49 24.89
CA GLY A 546 9.95 4.93 24.62
C GLY A 546 9.29 5.46 23.34
N THR A 547 8.55 4.60 22.62
CA THR A 547 7.86 4.96 21.37
C THR A 547 6.35 4.72 21.53
N PRO A 548 5.49 5.70 21.21
CA PRO A 548 4.05 5.50 21.22
C PRO A 548 3.65 4.32 20.33
N SER A 549 2.94 3.36 20.91
CA SER A 549 2.40 2.19 20.23
C SER A 549 0.87 2.18 20.38
N PRO A 550 0.11 1.78 19.35
CA PRO A 550 -1.34 1.68 19.48
C PRO A 550 -1.68 0.60 20.51
N VAL A 551 -2.68 0.85 21.35
CA VAL A 551 -3.35 -0.12 22.22
C VAL A 551 -4.81 -0.12 21.78
N ARG A 552 -5.36 -1.30 21.49
CA ARG A 552 -6.67 -1.47 20.87
C ARG A 552 -7.52 -2.45 21.66
N TRP A 553 -8.77 -2.08 21.83
CA TRP A 553 -9.84 -2.94 22.32
C TRP A 553 -11.14 -2.61 21.59
N GLU A 554 -12.06 -3.55 21.62
CA GLU A 554 -13.44 -3.39 21.21
C GLU A 554 -14.32 -3.41 22.44
N TRP A 555 -15.09 -2.34 22.61
CA TRP A 555 -16.06 -2.23 23.68
C TRP A 555 -17.31 -1.51 23.17
N PRO A 556 -18.27 -2.24 22.58
CA PRO A 556 -19.40 -1.65 21.88
C PRO A 556 -20.37 -0.82 22.75
N ARG A 557 -20.29 -0.97 24.08
CA ARG A 557 -21.01 -0.16 25.06
C ARG A 557 -20.05 0.26 26.16
N PRO A 558 -19.18 1.23 25.88
CA PRO A 558 -18.22 1.66 26.86
C PRO A 558 -18.90 2.49 27.95
N ASP A 559 -18.35 2.41 29.15
CA ASP A 559 -18.71 3.32 30.23
C ASP A 559 -18.27 4.75 29.89
N SER A 560 -18.89 5.74 30.53
CA SER A 560 -18.53 7.15 30.36
C SER A 560 -17.11 7.46 30.85
N SER A 561 -16.56 6.63 31.73
CA SER A 561 -15.17 6.71 32.18
C SER A 561 -14.54 5.32 32.33
N ALA A 562 -13.27 5.23 31.97
CA ALA A 562 -12.43 4.11 32.33
C ALA A 562 -10.98 4.61 32.41
N ARG A 563 -10.13 3.90 33.15
CA ARG A 563 -8.69 4.18 33.18
C ARG A 563 -7.90 3.01 32.63
N LEU A 564 -6.88 3.32 31.84
CA LEU A 564 -5.92 2.34 31.36
C LEU A 564 -4.73 2.31 32.31
N GLU A 565 -4.43 1.14 32.83
CA GLU A 565 -3.30 0.91 33.74
C GLU A 565 -2.41 -0.20 33.19
N TYR A 566 -1.13 -0.19 33.56
CA TYR A 566 -0.18 -1.24 33.26
C TYR A 566 0.52 -1.73 34.52
N ARG A 567 1.05 -2.95 34.49
CA ARG A 567 1.98 -3.45 35.49
C ARG A 567 3.14 -4.20 34.87
N VAL A 568 4.27 -4.19 35.57
CA VAL A 568 5.39 -5.11 35.31
C VAL A 568 5.07 -6.45 35.97
N ILE A 569 5.23 -7.55 35.23
CA ILE A 569 5.01 -8.90 35.77
C ILE A 569 6.02 -9.17 36.89
N GLY A 570 5.51 -9.52 38.07
CA GLY A 570 6.28 -9.66 39.30
C GLY A 570 6.05 -8.50 40.29
N SER A 571 5.43 -7.41 39.85
CA SER A 571 4.89 -6.36 40.73
C SER A 571 3.39 -6.54 40.94
N GLU A 572 2.91 -6.23 42.16
CA GLU A 572 1.48 -6.13 42.48
C GLU A 572 0.92 -4.73 42.18
N GLU A 573 1.80 -3.74 41.94
CA GLU A 573 1.43 -2.36 41.69
C GLU A 573 0.99 -2.15 40.23
N TRP A 574 -0.15 -1.48 40.05
CA TRP A 574 -0.64 -1.01 38.75
C TRP A 574 -0.39 0.49 38.64
N LEU A 575 0.21 0.89 37.53
CA LEU A 575 0.58 2.27 37.21
C LEU A 575 -0.33 2.80 36.09
N PRO A 576 -0.65 4.10 36.09
CA PRO A 576 -1.43 4.69 35.00
C PRO A 576 -0.67 4.60 33.67
N ALA A 577 -1.37 4.23 32.60
CA ALA A 577 -0.84 4.15 31.24
C ALA A 577 -1.12 5.43 30.42
N GLY A 578 -1.67 6.48 31.04
CA GLY A 578 -2.07 7.74 30.42
C GLY A 578 -2.74 8.66 31.44
N GLU A 579 -3.19 9.83 31.01
CA GLU A 579 -3.97 10.75 31.86
C GLU A 579 -5.38 10.18 32.13
N GLU A 580 -5.97 10.57 33.27
CA GLU A 580 -7.19 9.94 33.84
C GLU A 580 -8.51 10.60 33.41
N ASP A 581 -8.48 11.53 32.44
CA ASP A 581 -9.67 12.29 32.06
C ASP A 581 -10.51 11.57 30.99
N GLY A 582 -11.55 10.87 31.44
CA GLY A 582 -12.59 10.25 30.60
C GLY A 582 -12.19 8.89 30.02
N LEU A 583 -13.04 8.33 29.14
CA LEU A 583 -12.77 7.06 28.46
C LEU A 583 -11.64 7.24 27.41
N PRO A 584 -10.52 6.50 27.53
CA PRO A 584 -9.48 6.48 26.51
C PRO A 584 -10.07 6.07 25.15
N GLN A 585 -9.72 6.79 24.09
CA GLN A 585 -10.15 6.42 22.73
C GLN A 585 -9.31 5.24 22.23
N SER A 586 -9.95 4.24 21.62
CA SER A 586 -9.28 3.11 20.96
C SER A 586 -9.15 3.44 19.45
N PRO A 587 -7.94 3.40 18.84
CA PRO A 587 -6.66 3.07 19.44
C PRO A 587 -6.11 4.16 20.38
N PHE A 588 -5.56 3.74 21.51
CA PHE A 588 -4.86 4.62 22.46
C PHE A 588 -3.35 4.57 22.23
N GLY A 589 -2.69 5.72 22.12
CA GLY A 589 -1.23 5.79 21.94
C GLY A 589 -0.48 5.67 23.25
N TRP A 590 -0.14 4.44 23.67
CA TRP A 590 0.62 4.20 24.90
C TRP A 590 2.12 4.19 24.64
N THR A 591 2.90 4.86 25.50
CA THR A 591 4.37 4.83 25.46
C THR A 591 4.88 3.91 26.57
N PRO A 592 5.39 2.71 26.24
CA PRO A 592 5.91 1.80 27.26
C PRO A 592 7.16 2.39 27.95
N PRO A 593 7.35 2.12 29.26
CA PRO A 593 8.56 2.51 29.99
C PRO A 593 9.85 2.06 29.31
N ASP A 594 10.95 2.79 29.51
CA ASP A 594 12.26 2.50 28.89
C ASP A 594 13.05 1.34 29.52
N THR A 595 12.33 0.40 30.14
CA THR A 595 12.90 -0.80 30.75
C THR A 595 12.25 -2.01 30.13
N ALA A 596 13.07 -2.88 29.54
CA ALA A 596 12.56 -4.10 28.96
C ALA A 596 12.02 -5.04 30.04
N ALA A 597 10.77 -5.48 29.87
CA ALA A 597 10.10 -6.34 30.82
C ALA A 597 8.91 -7.06 30.18
N ARG A 598 8.33 -8.01 30.91
CA ARG A 598 6.98 -8.50 30.63
C ARG A 598 5.98 -7.62 31.36
N MET A 599 4.90 -7.25 30.68
CA MET A 599 3.88 -6.34 31.18
C MET A 599 2.47 -6.85 30.88
N GLN A 600 1.50 -6.27 31.59
CA GLN A 600 0.08 -6.47 31.35
C GLN A 600 -0.61 -5.11 31.42
N LEU A 601 -1.57 -4.87 30.53
CA LEU A 601 -2.50 -3.74 30.59
C LEU A 601 -3.84 -4.18 31.19
N ARG A 602 -4.56 -3.27 31.82
CA ARG A 602 -5.98 -3.45 32.14
C ARG A 602 -6.75 -2.16 31.96
N LEU A 603 -8.01 -2.30 31.58
CA LEU A 603 -8.97 -1.21 31.51
C LEU A 603 -9.91 -1.36 32.73
N VAL A 604 -9.96 -0.34 33.58
CA VAL A 604 -10.77 -0.34 34.80
C VAL A 604 -11.89 0.68 34.65
N SER A 605 -13.12 0.21 34.80
CA SER A 605 -14.34 1.00 34.65
C SER A 605 -15.31 0.69 35.79
N GLU A 606 -16.46 1.38 35.83
CA GLU A 606 -17.51 1.10 36.83
C GLU A 606 -18.11 -0.29 36.66
N THR A 607 -18.26 -0.75 35.42
CA THR A 607 -18.89 -2.04 35.09
C THR A 607 -17.95 -3.24 35.12
N GLY A 608 -16.64 -3.00 35.16
CA GLY A 608 -15.69 -4.10 35.23
C GLY A 608 -14.22 -3.71 35.08
N THR A 609 -13.38 -4.72 35.30
CA THR A 609 -11.94 -4.67 35.04
C THR A 609 -11.59 -5.69 33.96
N PHE A 610 -11.01 -5.22 32.87
CA PHE A 610 -10.67 -6.04 31.72
C PHE A 610 -9.15 -6.10 31.57
N ALA A 611 -8.53 -7.21 31.97
CA ALA A 611 -7.08 -7.39 31.84
C ALA A 611 -6.71 -7.99 30.47
N SER A 612 -5.65 -7.47 29.86
CA SER A 612 -5.04 -8.02 28.64
C SER A 612 -4.22 -9.28 28.97
N ASP A 613 -3.75 -9.98 27.94
CA ASP A 613 -2.71 -10.99 28.10
C ASP A 613 -1.37 -10.37 28.54
N THR A 614 -0.43 -11.22 28.99
CA THR A 614 0.95 -10.78 29.17
C THR A 614 1.65 -10.60 27.82
N PHE A 615 2.31 -9.45 27.63
CA PHE A 615 3.13 -9.13 26.48
C PHE A 615 4.53 -8.66 26.94
N ALA A 616 5.45 -8.47 25.99
CA ALA A 616 6.79 -7.96 26.29
C ALA A 616 6.97 -6.53 25.78
N VAL A 617 7.87 -5.78 26.41
CA VAL A 617 8.35 -4.49 25.93
C VAL A 617 9.87 -4.52 25.89
N ALA A 618 10.46 -3.94 24.85
CA ALA A 618 11.92 -3.89 24.69
C ALA A 618 12.35 -2.80 23.70
N PRO A 619 13.54 -2.21 23.84
CA PRO A 619 14.04 -1.22 22.90
C PRO A 619 14.36 -1.86 21.54
N ALA A 620 14.07 -1.14 20.46
CA ALA A 620 14.59 -1.48 19.14
C ALA A 620 16.02 -0.97 19.01
N LEU A 621 16.97 -1.89 18.79
CA LEU A 621 18.39 -1.56 18.73
C LEU A 621 18.78 -1.07 17.33
N THR A 622 19.68 -0.08 17.29
CA THR A 622 20.33 0.36 16.03
C THR A 622 21.70 -0.29 15.93
N LEU A 623 21.88 -1.16 14.93
CA LEU A 623 23.17 -1.76 14.60
C LEU A 623 24.03 -0.75 13.83
N ARG A 624 25.30 -0.63 14.20
CA ARG A 624 26.27 0.23 13.53
C ARG A 624 27.46 -0.58 13.05
N GLU A 625 27.97 -0.21 11.88
CA GLU A 625 29.27 -0.71 11.38
C GLU A 625 30.40 0.16 11.92
N GLY A 626 31.27 -0.44 12.73
CA GLY A 626 32.49 0.20 13.21
C GLY A 626 33.51 0.30 12.09
N TYR A 627 33.97 -0.85 11.60
CA TYR A 627 34.96 -0.92 10.53
C TYR A 627 34.86 -2.21 9.71
N ARG A 628 35.44 -2.20 8.51
CA ARG A 628 35.65 -3.39 7.67
C ARG A 628 37.07 -3.44 7.11
N CYS A 629 37.97 -4.13 7.81
CA CYS A 629 39.41 -4.22 7.51
C CYS A 629 39.72 -5.61 6.95
N GLY A 630 39.96 -5.72 5.64
CA GLY A 630 40.23 -7.03 5.03
C GLY A 630 39.07 -8.01 5.26
N GLU A 631 39.34 -9.09 6.00
CA GLU A 631 38.33 -10.09 6.40
C GLU A 631 37.75 -9.84 7.80
N GLU A 632 38.00 -8.70 8.45
CA GLU A 632 37.46 -8.38 9.77
C GLU A 632 36.37 -7.31 9.66
N LEU A 633 35.17 -7.59 10.17
CA LEU A 633 34.05 -6.66 10.29
C LEU A 633 33.69 -6.47 11.75
N MET A 634 33.69 -5.23 12.21
CA MET A 634 33.20 -4.88 13.54
C MET A 634 31.79 -4.28 13.47
N LEU A 635 30.88 -4.85 14.25
CA LEU A 635 29.53 -4.34 14.45
C LEU A 635 29.32 -4.02 15.93
N TYR A 636 28.56 -2.98 16.23
CA TYR A 636 28.24 -2.59 17.61
C TYR A 636 26.88 -1.91 17.74
N TRP A 637 26.35 -1.84 18.96
CA TRP A 637 25.07 -1.22 19.31
C TRP A 637 25.10 -0.67 20.73
N SER A 638 24.09 0.13 21.11
CA SER A 638 23.96 0.61 22.50
C SER A 638 23.42 -0.50 23.41
N PRO A 639 23.85 -0.57 24.69
CA PRO A 639 23.29 -1.53 25.63
C PRO A 639 21.78 -1.28 25.86
N ALA A 640 21.00 -2.36 25.95
CA ALA A 640 19.57 -2.30 26.25
C ALA A 640 19.32 -2.55 27.76
N PRO A 641 18.69 -1.61 28.50
CA PRO A 641 18.32 -1.83 29.90
C PRO A 641 17.46 -3.09 30.07
N GLY A 642 17.86 -3.97 30.99
CA GLY A 642 17.16 -5.23 31.28
C GLY A 642 17.51 -6.40 30.35
N ALA A 643 18.33 -6.20 29.31
CA ALA A 643 18.72 -7.28 28.39
C ALA A 643 19.69 -8.26 29.06
N SER A 644 19.42 -9.56 28.90
CA SER A 644 20.32 -10.64 29.33
C SER A 644 21.39 -10.99 28.28
N GLY A 645 21.28 -10.41 27.08
CA GLY A 645 22.19 -10.59 25.96
C GLY A 645 21.59 -10.05 24.66
N TYR A 646 22.16 -10.41 23.52
CA TYR A 646 21.80 -9.91 22.20
C TYR A 646 21.85 -11.03 21.17
N GLN A 647 20.87 -11.07 20.27
CA GLN A 647 20.83 -11.94 19.10
C GLN A 647 21.21 -11.12 17.87
N LEU A 648 22.30 -11.50 17.23
CA LEU A 648 22.70 -10.96 15.93
C LEU A 648 22.10 -11.80 14.81
N TYR A 649 21.65 -11.17 13.75
CA TYR A 649 21.05 -11.79 12.57
C TYR A 649 21.86 -11.44 11.33
N ARG A 650 21.82 -12.33 10.33
CA ARG A 650 22.27 -12.06 8.96
C ARG A 650 21.17 -12.40 7.96
N LEU A 651 21.15 -11.73 6.80
CA LEU A 651 20.23 -12.15 5.73
C LEU A 651 20.72 -13.44 5.10
N GLY A 652 19.90 -14.49 5.16
CA GLY A 652 20.10 -15.77 4.47
C GLY A 652 19.46 -15.81 3.08
N ASP A 653 18.93 -16.95 2.70
CA ASP A 653 18.34 -17.16 1.36
C ASP A 653 17.00 -16.44 1.19
N GLN A 654 16.21 -16.35 2.26
CA GLN A 654 14.87 -15.74 2.23
C GLN A 654 14.64 -14.74 3.35
N TYR A 655 15.21 -14.96 4.54
CA TYR A 655 14.93 -14.15 5.72
C TYR A 655 16.19 -13.80 6.50
N MET A 656 16.05 -12.84 7.42
CA MET A 656 17.03 -12.65 8.50
C MET A 656 17.05 -13.89 9.41
N GLU A 657 18.21 -14.54 9.47
CA GLU A 657 18.45 -15.76 10.24
C GLU A 657 19.36 -15.46 11.45
N PRO A 658 19.15 -16.15 12.59
CA PRO A 658 20.06 -16.07 13.73
C PRO A 658 21.51 -16.40 13.32
N LEU A 659 22.45 -15.50 13.61
CA LEU A 659 23.88 -15.70 13.36
C LEU A 659 24.61 -16.16 14.63
N LEU A 660 24.51 -15.37 15.70
CA LEU A 660 25.12 -15.68 16.99
C LEU A 660 24.41 -14.94 18.13
N THR A 661 24.64 -15.39 19.36
CA THR A 661 24.25 -14.69 20.59
C THR A 661 25.48 -14.20 21.35
N THR A 662 25.42 -13.00 21.94
CA THR A 662 26.49 -12.45 22.78
C THR A 662 25.91 -11.67 23.96
N THR A 663 26.67 -11.53 25.05
CA THR A 663 26.35 -10.62 26.16
C THR A 663 26.99 -9.25 25.99
N ASP A 664 27.95 -9.12 25.07
CA ASP A 664 28.61 -7.85 24.75
C ASP A 664 27.77 -7.02 23.76
N THR A 665 28.09 -5.74 23.64
CA THR A 665 27.49 -4.78 22.72
C THR A 665 28.30 -4.57 21.43
N LEU A 666 29.36 -5.36 21.27
CA LEU A 666 30.31 -5.33 20.17
C LEU A 666 30.59 -6.76 19.72
N VAL A 667 30.69 -6.96 18.41
CA VAL A 667 31.18 -8.20 17.82
C VAL A 667 32.18 -7.91 16.70
N THR A 668 33.19 -8.76 16.59
CA THR A 668 34.01 -8.88 15.38
C THR A 668 33.66 -10.17 14.66
N LEU A 669 33.45 -10.07 13.37
CA LEU A 669 33.09 -11.18 12.49
C LEU A 669 34.15 -11.31 11.41
N ASN A 670 34.34 -12.53 10.90
CA ASN A 670 34.87 -12.70 9.56
C ASN A 670 33.67 -12.81 8.61
N PRO A 671 33.26 -11.72 7.94
CA PRO A 671 32.17 -11.82 7.00
C PRO A 671 32.70 -12.61 5.80
N GLY A 672 32.36 -13.89 5.73
CA GLY A 672 32.43 -14.63 4.48
C GLY A 672 31.73 -13.85 3.35
N ARG A 673 31.89 -14.29 2.10
CA ARG A 673 31.39 -13.55 0.93
C ARG A 673 29.85 -13.46 0.83
N ASP A 674 29.11 -14.10 1.73
CA ASP A 674 27.73 -14.51 1.43
C ASP A 674 26.63 -13.52 1.88
N SER A 675 26.90 -12.58 2.80
CA SER A 675 25.91 -11.57 3.19
C SER A 675 26.53 -10.26 3.67
N VAL A 676 25.89 -9.15 3.33
CA VAL A 676 26.24 -7.78 3.78
C VAL A 676 25.16 -7.18 4.67
N TYR A 677 24.13 -7.93 5.03
CA TYR A 677 22.96 -7.43 5.75
C TYR A 677 22.91 -8.03 7.15
N TYR A 678 22.90 -7.15 8.16
CA TYR A 678 22.94 -7.55 9.56
C TYR A 678 21.90 -6.79 10.38
N ALA A 679 21.38 -7.41 11.43
CA ALA A 679 20.51 -6.75 12.39
C ALA A 679 20.73 -7.33 13.79
N VAL A 680 20.30 -6.62 14.83
CA VAL A 680 20.40 -7.08 16.21
C VAL A 680 19.06 -6.95 16.93
N ALA A 681 18.77 -7.88 17.84
CA ALA A 681 17.68 -7.78 18.80
C ALA A 681 18.22 -8.02 20.21
N PRO A 682 17.71 -7.32 21.24
CA PRO A 682 18.03 -7.66 22.62
C PRO A 682 17.34 -8.98 23.03
N LEU A 683 17.92 -9.72 23.97
CA LEU A 683 17.37 -10.95 24.55
C LEU A 683 16.91 -10.68 25.99
N PHE A 684 15.72 -11.18 26.36
CA PHE A 684 15.18 -11.09 27.72
C PHE A 684 14.66 -12.46 28.13
N GLY A 685 15.28 -13.08 29.15
CA GLY A 685 14.92 -14.43 29.56
C GLY A 685 15.02 -15.45 28.41
N GLY A 686 16.00 -15.26 27.52
CA GLY A 686 16.21 -16.11 26.33
C GLY A 686 15.30 -15.83 25.14
N THR A 687 14.31 -14.92 25.26
CA THR A 687 13.43 -14.54 24.15
C THR A 687 13.94 -13.27 23.47
N ALA A 688 13.99 -13.25 22.14
CA ALA A 688 14.36 -12.05 21.40
C ALA A 688 13.25 -10.99 21.45
N GLY A 689 13.64 -9.75 21.75
CA GLY A 689 12.82 -8.56 21.59
C GLY A 689 12.67 -8.16 20.11
N PRO A 690 12.22 -6.92 19.82
CA PRO A 690 12.09 -6.47 18.46
C PRO A 690 13.47 -6.39 17.81
N ARG A 691 13.58 -6.93 16.60
CA ARG A 691 14.78 -6.75 15.78
C ARG A 691 14.89 -5.28 15.38
N GLY A 692 16.10 -4.75 15.36
CA GLY A 692 16.39 -3.48 14.71
C GLY A 692 16.17 -3.50 13.20
N ASN A 693 16.28 -2.31 12.60
CA ASN A 693 16.43 -2.18 11.16
C ASN A 693 17.73 -2.85 10.71
N THR A 694 17.72 -3.36 9.48
CA THR A 694 18.87 -4.05 8.92
C THR A 694 19.91 -3.03 8.47
N ALA A 695 21.11 -3.13 9.04
CA ALA A 695 22.27 -2.39 8.58
C ALA A 695 22.89 -3.11 7.36
N VAL A 696 23.40 -2.31 6.43
CA VAL A 696 24.07 -2.81 5.22
C VAL A 696 25.56 -2.49 5.31
N SER A 697 26.39 -3.52 5.24
CA SER A 697 27.84 -3.43 5.22
C SER A 697 28.38 -3.42 3.79
N THR A 698 28.40 -2.22 3.18
CA THR A 698 28.91 -2.01 1.80
C THR A 698 30.28 -1.36 1.75
N ARG A 699 30.87 -1.00 2.90
CA ARG A 699 32.16 -0.30 2.94
C ARG A 699 33.23 -1.13 2.24
N ALA A 700 33.99 -0.48 1.37
CA ALA A 700 35.14 -1.10 0.72
C ALA A 700 36.22 -1.38 1.77
N ALA A 701 36.88 -2.54 1.68
CA ALA A 701 37.93 -2.91 2.63
C ALA A 701 39.10 -1.90 2.68
N SER A 702 39.33 -1.17 1.58
CA SER A 702 40.33 -0.10 1.51
C SER A 702 40.01 1.09 2.41
N ALA A 703 38.72 1.37 2.66
CA ALA A 703 38.25 2.47 3.49
C ALA A 703 37.95 2.04 4.94
N CYS A 704 38.61 1.01 5.47
CA CYS A 704 38.22 0.25 6.65
C CYS A 704 37.46 1.01 7.78
N TYR A 705 38.09 2.03 8.37
CA TYR A 705 37.48 2.83 9.45
C TYR A 705 36.74 4.08 8.95
N VAL A 706 36.97 4.49 7.71
CA VAL A 706 36.50 5.76 7.14
C VAL A 706 35.05 5.57 6.67
N VAL A 707 34.13 6.32 7.28
CA VAL A 707 32.76 6.46 6.80
C VAL A 707 32.74 7.46 5.65
N SER A 708 33.31 8.65 5.88
CA SER A 708 33.38 9.73 4.89
C SER A 708 34.56 10.66 5.16
N LEU A 709 35.11 11.24 4.10
CA LEU A 709 36.00 12.39 4.15
C LEU A 709 35.43 13.38 3.15
N LEU A 710 34.99 14.55 3.60
CA LEU A 710 34.34 15.53 2.73
C LEU A 710 34.87 16.94 3.00
N PRO A 711 35.17 17.73 1.95
CA PRO A 711 35.45 19.15 2.16
C PRO A 711 34.17 19.90 2.53
N ARG A 712 34.25 20.82 3.50
CA ARG A 712 33.10 21.68 3.86
C ARG A 712 32.63 22.54 2.68
N GLN A 713 33.58 22.96 1.86
CA GLN A 713 33.35 23.70 0.63
C GLN A 713 34.33 23.20 -0.43
N LEU A 714 33.81 22.94 -1.63
CA LEU A 714 34.62 22.45 -2.75
C LEU A 714 35.60 23.53 -3.25
N VAL A 715 35.20 24.79 -3.20
CA VAL A 715 36.01 25.96 -3.58
C VAL A 715 36.05 26.92 -2.39
N THR A 716 37.24 27.23 -1.87
CA THR A 716 37.40 28.03 -0.65
C THR A 716 38.79 28.66 -0.48
N ASP A 717 38.89 29.72 0.33
CA ASP A 717 40.13 30.34 0.84
C ASP A 717 40.61 29.71 2.15
N THR A 718 39.86 28.74 2.69
CA THR A 718 40.15 28.05 3.94
C THR A 718 39.79 26.58 3.80
N VAL A 719 40.79 25.73 3.60
CA VAL A 719 40.57 24.31 3.39
C VAL A 719 40.22 23.62 4.71
N LEU A 720 38.96 23.25 4.86
CA LEU A 720 38.45 22.43 5.96
C LEU A 720 37.85 21.13 5.41
N LEU A 721 38.30 19.99 5.94
CA LEU A 721 37.75 18.68 5.63
C LEU A 721 37.18 18.04 6.89
N ASP A 722 35.94 17.57 6.81
CA ASP A 722 35.31 16.80 7.87
C ASP A 722 35.52 15.30 7.58
N LEU A 723 36.12 14.61 8.54
CA LEU A 723 36.30 13.16 8.56
C LEU A 723 35.30 12.54 9.53
N GLU A 724 34.60 11.53 9.06
CA GLU A 724 33.82 10.62 9.89
C GLU A 724 34.44 9.23 9.89
N VAL A 725 34.69 8.67 11.07
CA VAL A 725 35.12 7.28 11.27
C VAL A 725 34.02 6.50 11.99
N GLY A 726 33.87 5.22 11.64
CA GLY A 726 32.80 4.38 12.20
C GLY A 726 33.07 3.93 13.64
N THR A 727 34.32 3.94 14.09
CA THR A 727 34.69 3.66 15.48
C THR A 727 36.07 4.21 15.83
N THR A 728 36.31 4.52 17.10
CA THR A 728 37.64 4.80 17.65
C THR A 728 38.34 3.54 18.19
N TYR A 729 37.63 2.41 18.20
CA TYR A 729 38.14 1.15 18.72
C TYR A 729 39.40 0.72 17.95
N GLN A 730 40.48 0.46 18.70
CA GLN A 730 41.80 0.11 18.15
C GLN A 730 42.45 1.16 17.24
N LEU A 731 41.94 2.40 17.16
CA LEU A 731 42.61 3.48 16.45
C LEU A 731 43.73 4.10 17.28
N ARG A 732 44.91 4.24 16.66
CA ARG A 732 46.06 4.92 17.27
C ARG A 732 46.15 6.36 16.82
N SER A 733 46.17 6.59 15.51
CA SER A 733 46.29 7.94 14.94
C SER A 733 45.58 8.07 13.60
N VAL A 734 45.18 9.30 13.29
CA VAL A 734 44.57 9.70 12.01
C VAL A 734 45.33 10.92 11.51
N GLN A 735 45.69 10.92 10.23
CA GLN A 735 46.54 11.95 9.63
C GLN A 735 45.91 12.42 8.31
N LEU A 736 45.64 13.72 8.18
CA LEU A 736 45.35 14.33 6.88
C LEU A 736 46.66 14.38 6.09
N GLU A 737 46.68 13.79 4.89
CA GLU A 737 47.79 13.89 3.96
C GLU A 737 47.37 14.66 2.71
N ARG A 738 48.27 15.49 2.19
CA ARG A 738 48.09 16.22 0.93
C ARG A 738 49.08 15.74 -0.12
N TRP A 739 48.61 15.57 -1.36
CA TRP A 739 49.47 15.28 -2.50
C TRP A 739 50.36 16.48 -2.84
N THR A 740 51.66 16.31 -2.64
CA THR A 740 52.69 17.33 -2.91
C THR A 740 53.89 16.65 -3.57
N ASN A 741 54.39 17.20 -4.68
CA ASN A 741 55.61 16.71 -5.38
C ASN A 741 55.63 15.20 -5.69
N GLY A 742 54.49 14.63 -6.09
CA GLY A 742 54.41 13.22 -6.50
C GLY A 742 54.21 12.21 -5.35
N ARG A 743 53.97 12.68 -4.12
CA ARG A 743 53.67 11.83 -2.96
C ARG A 743 52.66 12.49 -2.02
N PHE A 744 52.03 11.71 -1.15
CA PHE A 744 51.21 12.24 -0.06
C PHE A 744 52.09 12.59 1.15
N GLU A 745 51.91 13.78 1.71
CA GLU A 745 52.65 14.28 2.87
C GLU A 745 51.67 14.69 3.98
N THR A 746 51.96 14.37 5.24
CA THR A 746 51.11 14.69 6.39
C THR A 746 51.01 16.20 6.60
N VAL A 747 49.79 16.70 6.67
CA VAL A 747 49.43 18.11 6.95
C VAL A 747 49.09 18.29 8.43
N GLN A 748 48.29 17.37 8.98
CA GLN A 748 47.81 17.43 10.35
C GLN A 748 47.57 16.02 10.88
N SER A 749 47.81 15.81 12.17
CA SER A 749 47.66 14.52 12.87
C SER A 749 46.78 14.66 14.10
N VAL A 750 45.99 13.62 14.38
CA VAL A 750 45.19 13.45 15.59
C VAL A 750 45.62 12.16 16.28
N SER A 751 46.02 12.26 17.55
CA SER A 751 46.39 11.14 18.43
C SER A 751 46.36 11.60 19.90
N PRO A 752 45.62 10.93 20.81
CA PRO A 752 44.76 9.78 20.57
C PRO A 752 43.49 10.17 19.79
N VAL A 753 42.87 9.19 19.12
CA VAL A 753 41.61 9.38 18.39
C VAL A 753 40.45 9.10 19.33
N ASN A 754 39.77 10.15 19.80
CA ASN A 754 38.70 10.05 20.81
C ASN A 754 37.32 10.51 20.31
N ALA A 755 37.21 10.93 19.06
CA ALA A 755 35.98 11.37 18.43
C ALA A 755 35.72 10.62 17.12
N LEU A 756 34.44 10.35 16.82
CA LEU A 756 34.02 9.75 15.55
C LEU A 756 34.02 10.78 14.40
N THR A 757 33.86 12.06 14.73
CA THR A 757 33.92 13.16 13.77
C THR A 757 35.10 14.07 14.09
N MET A 758 35.89 14.41 13.08
CA MET A 758 37.06 15.27 13.21
C MET A 758 37.08 16.28 12.06
N THR A 759 37.44 17.53 12.34
CA THR A 759 37.68 18.54 11.30
C THR A 759 39.18 18.75 11.16
N PHE A 760 39.68 18.55 9.96
CA PHE A 760 41.06 18.86 9.59
C PHE A 760 41.12 20.18 8.84
N ALA A 761 42.19 20.93 9.09
CA ALA A 761 42.51 22.16 8.38
C ALA A 761 43.86 21.98 7.67
N ASP A 762 43.95 22.43 6.42
CA ASP A 762 45.24 22.67 5.79
C ASP A 762 45.62 24.15 6.00
N PRO A 763 46.63 24.45 6.84
CA PRO A 763 47.04 25.84 7.08
C PRO A 763 47.81 26.45 5.91
N MET A 764 48.33 25.63 4.99
CA MET A 764 49.19 26.09 3.89
C MET A 764 48.86 25.38 2.56
N PRO A 765 47.60 25.42 2.08
CA PRO A 765 47.20 24.77 0.83
C PRO A 765 47.93 25.40 -0.36
N ALA A 766 48.27 24.57 -1.35
CA ALA A 766 48.80 25.07 -2.61
C ALA A 766 47.71 25.83 -3.37
N ARG A 767 48.07 26.81 -4.20
CA ARG A 767 47.07 27.47 -5.06
C ARG A 767 46.46 26.47 -6.05
N GLY A 768 45.14 26.50 -6.19
CA GLY A 768 44.41 25.65 -7.12
C GLY A 768 43.98 24.31 -6.51
N VAL A 769 44.05 23.23 -7.29
CA VAL A 769 43.55 21.92 -6.85
C VAL A 769 44.52 21.28 -5.86
N ASN A 770 44.04 21.04 -4.64
CA ASN A 770 44.73 20.25 -3.64
C ASN A 770 44.03 18.90 -3.50
N ARG A 771 44.78 17.81 -3.59
CA ARG A 771 44.27 16.45 -3.36
C ARG A 771 44.66 16.01 -1.96
N TYR A 772 43.67 15.55 -1.21
CA TYR A 772 43.81 15.09 0.16
C TYR A 772 43.39 13.64 0.28
N ARG A 773 43.94 12.96 1.28
CA ARG A 773 43.42 11.70 1.81
C ARG A 773 43.69 11.65 3.30
N VAL A 774 43.07 10.71 3.99
CA VAL A 774 43.38 10.40 5.38
C VAL A 774 44.15 9.10 5.45
N ARG A 775 45.26 9.11 6.20
CA ARG A 775 46.01 7.92 6.64
C ARG A 775 45.59 7.57 8.06
N ILE A 776 45.06 6.37 8.25
CA ILE A 776 44.68 5.83 9.56
C ILE A 776 45.69 4.76 9.96
N GLU A 777 46.14 4.81 11.20
CA GLU A 777 47.00 3.78 11.79
C GLU A 777 46.31 3.20 13.04
N ASN A 778 46.21 1.87 13.09
CA ASN A 778 45.62 1.18 14.24
C ASN A 778 46.69 0.77 15.28
N VAL A 779 46.25 0.23 16.42
CA VAL A 779 47.17 -0.22 17.48
C VAL A 779 48.07 -1.39 17.08
N ARG A 780 47.73 -2.12 16.01
CA ARG A 780 48.53 -3.22 15.42
C ARG A 780 49.57 -2.73 14.40
N ASN A 781 49.74 -1.41 14.22
CA ASN A 781 50.59 -0.77 13.19
C ASN A 781 50.12 -0.97 11.74
N GLU A 782 48.88 -1.39 11.50
CA GLU A 782 48.31 -1.50 10.16
C GLU A 782 47.85 -0.12 9.67
N ILE A 783 48.00 0.13 8.37
CA ILE A 783 47.74 1.42 7.75
C ILE A 783 46.59 1.29 6.74
N TYR A 784 45.63 2.19 6.85
CA TYR A 784 44.46 2.29 5.97
C TYR A 784 44.36 3.70 5.39
N TYR A 785 43.79 3.82 4.20
CA TYR A 785 43.64 5.10 3.51
C TYR A 785 42.19 5.37 3.13
N SER A 786 41.75 6.61 3.24
CA SER A 786 40.48 7.02 2.61
C SER A 786 40.60 7.03 1.09
N GLY A 787 39.46 7.21 0.41
CA GLY A 787 39.45 7.75 -0.95
C GLY A 787 40.11 9.14 -0.99
N GLU A 788 40.49 9.58 -2.17
CA GLU A 788 41.07 10.90 -2.36
C GLU A 788 39.99 11.95 -2.60
N GLU A 789 40.14 13.10 -1.94
CA GLU A 789 39.26 14.26 -2.09
C GLU A 789 40.00 15.44 -2.69
N SER A 790 39.31 16.25 -3.48
CA SER A 790 39.90 17.44 -4.11
C SER A 790 39.24 18.71 -3.59
N VAL A 791 40.06 19.70 -3.21
CA VAL A 791 39.60 21.04 -2.80
C VAL A 791 40.28 22.08 -3.67
N PHE A 792 39.49 23.01 -4.20
CA PHE A 792 39.99 24.15 -4.96
C PHE A 792 40.29 25.30 -4.01
N TYR A 793 41.57 25.53 -3.73
CA TYR A 793 41.99 26.68 -2.95
C TYR A 793 42.05 27.93 -3.83
N VAL A 794 41.09 28.83 -3.64
CA VAL A 794 40.96 30.10 -4.37
C VAL A 794 40.69 31.20 -3.34
N ARG A 795 41.48 32.27 -3.38
CA ARG A 795 41.25 33.43 -2.49
C ARG A 795 39.98 34.18 -2.92
N GLN A 796 39.29 34.81 -1.97
CA GLN A 796 38.06 35.59 -2.21
C GLN A 796 38.17 36.65 -3.32
N ASP A 797 39.37 37.18 -3.61
CA ASP A 797 39.62 38.19 -4.64
C ASP A 797 40.03 37.61 -6.01
N GLN A 798 39.98 36.28 -6.17
CA GLN A 798 40.52 35.57 -7.33
C GLN A 798 39.54 34.56 -7.92
N ILE A 799 39.79 34.20 -9.18
CA ILE A 799 39.13 33.09 -9.86
C ILE A 799 40.17 32.19 -10.53
N MET A 800 39.93 30.88 -10.49
CA MET A 800 40.73 29.88 -11.17
C MET A 800 40.02 29.42 -12.43
N VAL A 801 40.73 29.43 -13.57
CA VAL A 801 40.20 28.96 -14.86
C VAL A 801 40.99 27.75 -15.33
N PHE A 802 40.30 26.64 -15.61
CA PHE A 802 40.93 25.37 -15.98
C PHE A 802 40.03 24.48 -16.87
N PRO A 803 40.59 23.65 -17.76
CA PRO A 803 42.01 23.56 -18.07
C PRO A 803 42.51 24.84 -18.76
N ASN A 804 43.76 25.22 -18.50
CA ASN A 804 44.39 26.36 -19.13
C ASN A 804 45.85 25.98 -19.45
N PRO A 805 46.22 25.79 -20.73
CA PRO A 805 45.43 26.06 -21.93
C PRO A 805 44.28 25.05 -22.18
N VAL A 806 43.21 25.49 -22.85
CA VAL A 806 42.02 24.68 -23.24
C VAL A 806 41.99 24.43 -24.74
N ARG A 807 41.49 23.28 -25.20
CA ARG A 807 41.27 23.05 -26.63
C ARG A 807 40.02 23.78 -27.12
N GLY A 808 40.09 24.43 -28.28
CA GLY A 808 38.92 25.08 -28.88
C GLY A 808 37.70 24.15 -28.97
N GLY A 809 36.55 24.60 -28.47
CA GLY A 809 35.30 23.83 -28.40
C GLY A 809 35.08 23.07 -27.09
N GLN A 810 36.10 22.90 -26.24
CA GLN A 810 35.93 22.38 -24.88
C GLN A 810 35.62 23.51 -23.89
N PRO A 811 34.64 23.37 -22.98
CA PRO A 811 34.38 24.40 -21.98
C PRO A 811 35.56 24.55 -21.00
N VAL A 812 35.78 25.77 -20.50
CA VAL A 812 36.65 26.01 -19.33
C VAL A 812 35.81 26.07 -18.07
N ASN A 813 36.28 25.42 -17.01
CA ASN A 813 35.72 25.55 -15.69
C ASN A 813 36.29 26.78 -14.99
N VAL A 814 35.45 27.48 -14.27
CA VAL A 814 35.78 28.66 -13.48
C VAL A 814 35.37 28.38 -12.05
N ALA A 815 36.35 28.36 -11.14
CA ALA A 815 36.14 28.20 -9.72
C ALA A 815 36.47 29.51 -9.00
N GLY A 816 35.59 29.96 -8.12
CA GLY A 816 35.88 31.04 -7.19
C GLY A 816 35.09 30.88 -5.90
N GLU A 817 35.58 31.53 -4.86
CA GLU A 817 34.94 31.53 -3.55
C GLU A 817 34.14 32.82 -3.39
N TRP A 818 32.81 32.69 -3.45
CA TRP A 818 31.91 33.84 -3.42
C TRP A 818 30.95 33.83 -2.22
N GLY A 819 31.29 33.08 -1.17
CA GLY A 819 30.44 32.92 0.02
C GLY A 819 29.11 32.19 -0.30
N ALA A 820 28.08 32.42 0.52
CA ALA A 820 26.74 31.86 0.32
C ALA A 820 26.03 32.55 -0.88
N ALA A 821 26.40 32.12 -2.09
CA ALA A 821 25.74 32.34 -3.39
C ALA A 821 25.00 33.67 -3.63
N PRO A 822 25.70 34.79 -3.86
CA PRO A 822 25.22 35.80 -4.79
C PRO A 822 25.39 35.31 -6.25
N ASP A 823 24.51 35.74 -7.15
CA ASP A 823 24.71 35.53 -8.60
C ASP A 823 26.08 36.09 -9.01
N THR A 824 26.86 35.31 -9.77
CA THR A 824 28.16 35.73 -10.31
C THR A 824 28.00 36.15 -11.75
N TYR A 825 28.41 37.37 -12.05
CA TYR A 825 28.37 37.95 -13.38
C TYR A 825 29.73 37.84 -14.06
N TYR A 826 29.77 37.11 -15.18
CA TYR A 826 30.95 36.87 -15.99
C TYR A 826 30.99 37.77 -17.21
N ARG A 827 32.19 38.26 -17.56
CA ARG A 827 32.48 38.91 -18.84
C ARG A 827 33.74 38.32 -19.46
N LEU A 828 33.68 37.92 -20.72
CA LEU A 828 34.84 37.41 -21.46
C LEU A 828 35.29 38.43 -22.50
N TYR A 829 36.57 38.76 -22.51
CA TYR A 829 37.20 39.65 -23.48
C TYR A 829 38.26 38.90 -24.31
N ASP A 830 38.44 39.28 -25.57
CA ASP A 830 39.62 38.85 -26.33
C ASP A 830 40.89 39.63 -25.92
N HIS A 831 42.04 39.26 -26.47
CA HIS A 831 43.33 39.92 -26.21
C HIS A 831 43.40 41.41 -26.59
N LEU A 832 42.45 41.93 -27.37
CA LEU A 832 42.33 43.36 -27.72
C LEU A 832 41.36 44.10 -26.79
N GLY A 833 40.79 43.41 -25.79
CA GLY A 833 39.81 43.98 -24.85
C GLY A 833 38.39 44.03 -25.41
N LYS A 834 38.10 43.40 -26.55
CA LYS A 834 36.73 43.33 -27.08
C LYS A 834 35.91 42.34 -26.26
N LEU A 835 34.79 42.80 -25.70
CA LEU A 835 33.81 41.95 -25.01
C LEU A 835 33.19 40.95 -26.01
N LEU A 836 33.22 39.67 -25.65
CA LEU A 836 32.74 38.55 -26.47
C LEU A 836 31.42 37.99 -25.95
N PHE A 837 31.29 37.84 -24.64
CA PHE A 837 30.03 37.50 -24.00
C PHE A 837 30.00 37.98 -22.54
N GLU A 838 28.80 38.05 -22.00
CA GLU A 838 28.54 38.25 -20.58
C GLU A 838 27.34 37.43 -20.12
N ARG A 839 27.34 36.95 -18.87
CA ARG A 839 26.25 36.12 -18.32
C ARG A 839 26.25 36.08 -16.79
N TRP A 840 25.09 35.79 -16.22
CA TRP A 840 24.94 35.46 -14.79
C TRP A 840 24.96 33.96 -14.59
N GLU A 841 25.57 33.53 -13.48
CA GLU A 841 25.65 32.14 -13.09
C GLU A 841 25.50 31.98 -11.58
N THR A 842 24.95 30.86 -11.14
CA THR A 842 24.79 30.50 -9.71
C THR A 842 25.67 29.32 -9.34
N GLY A 843 26.20 29.32 -8.11
CA GLY A 843 27.12 28.29 -7.62
C GLY A 843 28.58 28.74 -7.55
N THR A 844 29.49 27.83 -7.17
CA THR A 844 30.94 28.10 -6.97
C THR A 844 31.83 27.56 -8.10
N LEU A 845 31.28 26.73 -8.99
CA LEU A 845 31.96 26.15 -10.15
C LEU A 845 31.09 26.30 -11.39
N HIS A 846 31.63 26.92 -12.44
CA HIS A 846 30.88 27.19 -13.68
C HIS A 846 31.62 26.76 -14.92
N GLN A 847 30.88 26.41 -15.97
CA GLN A 847 31.45 26.06 -17.28
C GLN A 847 31.23 27.16 -18.30
N ILE A 848 32.31 27.81 -18.71
CA ILE A 848 32.32 28.82 -19.78
C ILE A 848 32.57 28.10 -21.12
N PRO A 849 31.63 28.14 -22.07
CA PRO A 849 31.83 27.53 -23.38
C PRO A 849 32.91 28.28 -24.17
N THR A 850 33.75 27.55 -24.89
CA THR A 850 34.76 28.13 -25.80
C THR A 850 34.41 27.91 -27.27
N HIS A 851 33.22 27.39 -27.56
CA HIS A 851 32.77 27.16 -28.92
C HIS A 851 32.70 28.49 -29.70
N GLY A 852 33.37 28.55 -30.85
CA GLY A 852 33.46 29.76 -31.68
C GLY A 852 34.58 30.73 -31.27
N LEU A 853 35.30 30.47 -30.18
CA LEU A 853 36.54 31.20 -29.86
C LEU A 853 37.67 30.75 -30.79
N ARG A 854 38.42 31.71 -31.32
CA ARG A 854 39.64 31.43 -32.11
C ARG A 854 40.79 31.07 -31.17
N LYS A 855 41.86 30.52 -31.73
CA LYS A 855 43.10 30.28 -30.97
C LYS A 855 43.65 31.62 -30.46
N GLY A 856 43.93 31.73 -29.17
CA GLY A 856 44.37 33.00 -28.58
C GLY A 856 44.20 33.10 -27.06
N ILE A 857 44.57 34.26 -26.52
CA ILE A 857 44.45 34.60 -25.09
C ILE A 857 43.14 35.35 -24.87
N TYR A 858 42.42 34.95 -23.83
CA TYR A 858 41.17 35.56 -23.40
C TYR A 858 41.25 35.99 -21.94
N LEU A 859 40.62 37.12 -21.61
CA LEU A 859 40.51 37.64 -20.26
C LEU A 859 39.08 37.43 -19.76
N LEU A 860 38.94 36.67 -18.68
CA LEU A 860 37.67 36.48 -17.99
C LEU A 860 37.62 37.36 -16.75
N GLU A 861 36.54 38.13 -16.63
CA GLU A 861 36.18 38.91 -15.46
C GLU A 861 34.99 38.24 -14.77
N ALA A 862 35.01 38.17 -13.44
CA ALA A 862 33.92 37.69 -12.60
C ALA A 862 33.59 38.74 -11.54
N ARG A 863 32.30 39.04 -11.34
CA ARG A 863 31.79 40.01 -10.37
C ARG A 863 30.68 39.40 -9.52
N THR A 864 30.75 39.60 -8.21
CA THR A 864 29.72 39.14 -7.26
C THR A 864 29.31 40.27 -6.34
N GLY A 865 28.03 40.66 -6.39
CA GLY A 865 27.49 41.75 -5.57
C GLY A 865 28.32 43.04 -5.66
N SER A 866 28.74 43.56 -4.50
CA SER A 866 29.58 44.76 -4.37
C SER A 866 31.09 44.46 -4.23
N ALA A 867 31.51 43.21 -4.39
CA ALA A 867 32.92 42.84 -4.32
C ALA A 867 33.72 43.35 -5.54
N PRO A 868 35.02 43.63 -5.40
CA PRO A 868 35.89 43.97 -6.53
C PRO A 868 35.87 42.86 -7.61
N PRO A 869 35.92 43.21 -8.91
CA PRO A 869 35.99 42.22 -9.98
C PRO A 869 37.27 41.38 -9.89
N ALA A 870 37.12 40.06 -9.97
CA ALA A 870 38.22 39.12 -10.10
C ALA A 870 38.50 38.85 -11.58
N PHE A 871 39.78 38.80 -11.96
CA PHE A 871 40.21 38.58 -13.34
C PHE A 871 41.09 37.35 -13.45
N SER A 872 40.94 36.61 -14.54
CA SER A 872 41.84 35.52 -14.91
C SER A 872 41.97 35.41 -16.41
N ARG A 873 43.10 34.92 -16.89
CA ARG A 873 43.37 34.74 -18.32
C ARG A 873 43.47 33.27 -18.67
N PHE A 874 42.93 32.88 -19.81
CA PHE A 874 43.12 31.53 -20.34
C PHE A 874 43.44 31.54 -21.84
N VAL A 875 44.09 30.46 -22.28
CA VAL A 875 44.55 30.29 -23.66
C VAL A 875 43.73 29.20 -24.34
N VAL A 876 43.17 29.50 -25.51
CA VAL A 876 42.52 28.52 -26.39
C VAL A 876 43.51 28.05 -27.46
N LEU A 877 43.71 26.73 -27.55
CA LEU A 877 44.66 26.06 -28.47
C LEU A 877 44.11 25.79 -29.86
#